data_AF-A0A843AMB5-F1
#
_entry.id   AF-A0A843AMB5-F1
#
_cell.length_a   1.000
_cell.length_b   1.000
_cell.length_c   1.000
_cell.angle_alpha   90.00
_cell.angle_beta   90.00
_cell.angle_gamma   90.00
#
_symmetry.space_group_name_H-M   'P 1'
#
loop_
_entity.id
_entity.type
_entity.pdbx_description
1 polymer ?
#
loop_
_entity_poly.entity_id
_entity_poly.type
_entity_poly.pdbx_seq_one_letter_code
_entity_poly.pdbx_strand_id
1 'polypeptide(L)'
;MTDRGSMRVLSRDRRGQMPFSLIAIVLIILSSLSAALIADLRDGTQEVDLTVEEIERMVELSDDAREQVRDLAWRSLLISCSGDPMNESAMITRFHRDLEERIGSSYPVSRSGFTIEANVSGVKLSFMRLPLDQSLAGDKFTDKYVPAYVGLTGSFSVRISSTNGNLSREHSLGDQGKVPWPLLNDRMKGFERAVSGGLGDLGSMVNYMLESLAAYRAVQGWGSVVIGEQGLSETITDRDLTNAIDLGLVVLQMVHFRQATPCYGMVTDVLDGEGCWQFVVDKLRGGGTIDPADVFLGLYGYDELDWRKVFSQALNSAIERLSLRWMESLGLLKLFELAERSGEAVFSFANELIERTFDMDLAEEHFKKWLKEAFEEAGIPDTLYRYLGAGWPDGTVEIEQMALQLVGDDGEDTSITVGGMVALDIPQTDVLAWNGWGDFHDQYKKGTLEILGAIRREIASVSEQISRSMFLPKGELTLDPRDGVSFLDEMKASLTIALDHKGTWIRAAMSAAGSAVMTADPLAEATKAEFLENRDVILNRQQALESMVSSVAEQLLSSAISDQDQDIPWDENLKLLKGLIVGDDEWGVYDSVERTFDKQAQFLQGYFLAGLSQGSASGAMSSRMGDVIARTGDPYAGISVVLSDDVSRLLSEISNGFRLRGNQMIISLPSSSYFSLLGPDGRSHQESLRVELTYPNERSPGSWISSSIVDPRNYRGSPGTDAQIHDTDILDAKAASYQSVWRTTFAGALHVTLAPGGEIGQVLPVELERHLAFGSDISVAVLTGHALMGVSYIN
;
A
#
# COMPACT_ATOMS: atom_id res chain seq x y z
N MET A 1 63.50 95.76 45.95
CA MET A 1 62.60 96.90 46.25
C MET A 1 61.59 96.36 47.26
N THR A 2 61.86 96.56 48.56
CA THR A 2 61.27 97.63 49.41
C THR A 2 59.75 97.41 49.54
N ASP A 3 59.14 97.29 50.72
CA ASP A 3 59.59 97.59 52.06
C ASP A 3 58.60 97.00 53.09
N ARG A 4 59.09 96.82 54.33
CA ARG A 4 58.44 96.86 55.66
C ARG A 4 56.90 96.73 55.75
N GLY A 5 56.29 95.91 56.60
CA GLY A 5 56.71 95.48 57.94
C GLY A 5 55.73 96.01 59.00
N SER A 6 55.15 95.14 59.81
CA SER A 6 54.98 95.38 61.25
C SER A 6 54.64 94.08 61.97
N MET A 7 55.56 93.68 62.85
CA MET A 7 55.43 92.63 63.84
C MET A 7 54.32 92.91 64.85
N ARG A 8 53.69 91.84 65.34
CA ARG A 8 53.72 91.58 66.79
C ARG A 8 53.75 90.07 67.06
N VAL A 9 54.55 89.75 68.06
CA VAL A 9 55.16 88.45 68.35
C VAL A 9 54.50 87.84 69.58
N LEU A 10 54.21 86.53 69.46
CA LEU A 10 54.16 85.43 70.44
C LEU A 10 53.40 85.58 71.77
N SER A 11 52.55 84.59 72.03
CA SER A 11 52.80 83.68 73.14
C SER A 11 52.43 82.24 72.78
N ARG A 12 53.38 81.33 72.97
CA ARG A 12 53.26 79.88 72.84
C ARG A 12 52.11 79.34 73.69
N ASP A 13 51.45 78.29 73.22
CA ASP A 13 51.16 77.17 74.09
C ASP A 13 51.40 75.82 73.39
N ARG A 14 52.06 74.92 74.12
CA ARG A 14 52.46 73.56 73.73
C ARG A 14 51.52 72.61 74.47
N ARG A 15 50.61 71.93 73.77
CA ARG A 15 50.07 70.60 74.14
C ARG A 15 49.29 70.04 72.95
N GLY A 16 49.68 68.84 72.52
CA GLY A 16 49.03 68.13 71.42
C GLY A 16 47.57 67.81 71.76
N GLN A 17 46.67 68.19 70.87
CA GLN A 17 45.28 67.73 70.83
C GLN A 17 45.10 66.93 69.54
N MET A 18 44.64 65.68 69.67
CA MET A 18 44.04 64.98 68.52
C MET A 18 42.79 65.76 68.08
N PRO A 19 42.55 65.92 66.77
CA PRO A 19 41.41 66.71 66.29
C PRO A 19 40.09 65.97 66.57
N PHE A 20 39.18 66.69 67.23
CA PHE A 20 37.82 66.30 67.63
C PHE A 20 36.98 65.68 66.50
N SER A 21 37.34 65.93 65.24
CA SER A 21 36.71 65.38 64.04
C SER A 21 36.87 63.85 63.92
N LEU A 22 37.98 63.26 64.38
CA LEU A 22 38.20 61.82 64.26
C LEU A 22 37.41 61.04 65.32
N ILE A 23 37.30 61.59 66.53
CA ILE A 23 36.42 61.07 67.58
C ILE A 23 34.97 61.22 67.16
N ALA A 24 34.58 62.34 66.56
CA ALA A 24 33.22 62.56 66.06
C ALA A 24 32.87 61.61 64.90
N ILE A 25 33.78 61.33 63.97
CA ILE A 25 33.54 60.36 62.88
C ILE A 25 33.47 58.93 63.42
N VAL A 26 34.36 58.54 64.34
CA VAL A 26 34.31 57.23 64.99
C VAL A 26 33.03 57.09 65.82
N LEU A 27 32.61 58.12 66.55
CA LEU A 27 31.33 58.14 67.26
C LEU A 27 30.15 58.13 66.32
N ILE A 28 30.17 58.84 65.18
CA ILE A 28 29.09 58.81 64.20
C ILE A 28 29.01 57.44 63.54
N ILE A 29 30.13 56.80 63.20
CA ILE A 29 30.17 55.45 62.63
C ILE A 29 29.69 54.42 63.66
N LEU A 30 30.17 54.48 64.91
CA LEU A 30 29.69 53.62 66.02
C LEU A 30 28.21 53.87 66.33
N SER A 31 27.77 55.13 66.31
CA SER A 31 26.37 55.50 66.56
C SER A 31 25.47 55.12 65.38
N SER A 32 25.97 55.17 64.14
CA SER A 32 25.22 54.72 62.96
C SER A 32 25.15 53.20 62.87
N LEU A 33 26.22 52.49 63.26
CA LEU A 33 26.21 51.02 63.36
C LEU A 33 25.26 50.57 64.49
N SER A 34 25.31 51.27 65.64
CA SER A 34 24.41 51.02 66.77
C SER A 34 22.97 51.41 66.46
N ALA A 35 22.73 52.51 65.74
CA ALA A 35 21.39 52.93 65.34
C ALA A 35 20.81 52.01 64.25
N ALA A 36 21.64 51.47 63.35
CA ALA A 36 21.22 50.44 62.40
C ALA A 36 20.87 49.13 63.11
N LEU A 37 21.70 48.67 64.05
CA LEU A 37 21.42 47.50 64.91
C LEU A 37 20.15 47.70 65.76
N ILE A 38 19.98 48.89 66.36
CA ILE A 38 18.82 49.22 67.20
C ILE A 38 17.55 49.40 66.35
N ALA A 39 17.65 49.91 65.12
CA ALA A 39 16.52 49.99 64.20
C ALA A 39 16.07 48.60 63.74
N ASP A 40 17.02 47.69 63.47
CA ASP A 40 16.75 46.28 63.14
C ASP A 40 16.20 45.48 64.34
N LEU A 41 16.50 45.92 65.58
CA LEU A 41 15.96 45.36 66.83
C LEU A 41 14.58 45.90 67.21
N ARG A 42 14.14 47.02 66.61
CA ARG A 42 12.90 47.72 67.00
C ARG A 42 11.63 47.16 66.36
N ASP A 43 11.74 46.33 65.33
CA ASP A 43 10.59 45.67 64.69
C ASP A 43 10.05 44.45 65.44
N GLY A 44 10.60 44.09 66.62
CA GLY A 44 10.17 42.87 67.32
C GLY A 44 10.31 42.81 68.85
N THR A 45 10.61 43.90 69.55
CA THR A 45 10.88 43.84 71.00
C THR A 45 9.75 44.44 71.85
N GLN A 46 9.01 43.59 72.56
CA GLN A 46 8.22 43.97 73.74
C GLN A 46 9.07 43.73 75.00
N GLU A 47 9.32 44.82 75.74
CA GLU A 47 9.91 44.94 77.08
C GLU A 47 11.09 44.03 77.42
N VAL A 48 12.34 44.53 77.35
CA VAL A 48 13.48 43.76 77.87
C VAL A 48 14.68 44.57 78.38
N ASP A 49 15.24 44.09 79.50
CA ASP A 49 16.51 44.45 80.16
C ASP A 49 17.68 43.58 79.62
N LEU A 50 17.79 43.44 78.29
CA LEU A 50 18.82 42.60 77.64
C LEU A 50 20.16 43.33 77.52
N THR A 51 21.24 42.62 77.78
CA THR A 51 22.59 43.10 77.46
C THR A 51 22.89 42.97 75.95
N VAL A 52 23.80 43.80 75.43
CA VAL A 52 24.22 43.74 74.02
C VAL A 52 24.78 42.36 73.65
N GLU A 53 25.55 41.73 74.55
CA GLU A 53 26.10 40.38 74.35
C GLU A 53 25.02 39.29 74.28
N GLU A 54 23.92 39.41 75.05
CA GLU A 54 22.78 38.48 74.97
C GLU A 54 22.03 38.65 73.65
N ILE A 55 21.85 39.88 73.18
CA ILE A 55 21.22 40.16 71.89
C ILE A 55 22.05 39.56 70.75
N GLU A 56 23.37 39.78 70.74
CA GLU A 56 24.26 39.20 69.71
C GLU A 56 24.17 37.67 69.68
N ARG A 57 24.18 37.01 70.84
CA ARG A 57 24.01 35.54 70.91
C ARG A 57 22.61 35.08 70.46
N MET A 58 21.56 35.82 70.79
CA MET A 58 20.21 35.51 70.32
C MET A 58 20.10 35.69 68.79
N VAL A 59 20.82 36.65 68.21
CA VAL A 59 20.90 36.81 66.74
C VAL A 59 21.60 35.61 66.09
N GLU A 60 22.75 35.20 66.62
CA GLU A 60 23.48 34.02 66.13
C GLU A 60 22.61 32.75 66.19
N LEU A 61 21.95 32.51 67.32
CA LEU A 61 21.03 31.37 67.48
C LEU A 61 19.81 31.47 66.54
N SER A 62 19.37 32.67 66.17
CA SER A 62 18.28 32.88 65.22
C SER A 62 18.71 32.54 63.80
N ASP A 63 19.92 32.91 63.41
CA ASP A 63 20.48 32.58 62.10
C ASP A 63 20.79 31.08 61.96
N ASP A 64 21.30 30.43 63.01
CA ASP A 64 21.47 28.98 63.05
C ASP A 64 20.12 28.25 62.89
N ALA A 65 19.10 28.69 63.65
CA ALA A 65 17.76 28.13 63.55
C ALA A 65 17.13 28.41 62.18
N ARG A 66 17.42 29.57 61.56
CA ARG A 66 16.98 29.90 60.21
C ARG A 66 17.50 28.89 59.19
N GLU A 67 18.79 28.59 59.21
CA GLU A 67 19.38 27.60 58.28
C GLU A 67 18.84 26.18 58.55
N GLN A 68 18.66 25.81 59.81
CA GLN A 68 18.10 24.50 60.17
C GLN A 68 16.64 24.35 59.71
N VAL A 69 15.78 25.35 59.96
CA VAL A 69 14.38 25.34 59.51
C VAL A 69 14.29 25.31 57.98
N ARG A 70 15.18 26.03 57.27
CA ARG A 70 15.27 25.97 55.80
C ARG A 70 15.66 24.58 55.30
N ASP A 71 16.64 23.92 55.90
CA ASP A 71 17.02 22.54 55.55
C ASP A 71 15.86 21.55 55.82
N LEU A 72 15.14 21.70 56.94
CA LEU A 72 13.96 20.87 57.23
C LEU A 72 12.84 21.09 56.20
N ALA A 73 12.50 22.35 55.89
CA ALA A 73 11.51 22.68 54.86
C ALA A 73 11.92 22.15 53.48
N TRP A 74 13.20 22.23 53.15
CA TRP A 74 13.75 21.67 51.91
C TRP A 74 13.61 20.15 51.84
N ARG A 75 13.92 19.42 52.91
CA ARG A 75 13.73 17.97 52.97
C ARG A 75 12.26 17.58 52.85
N SER A 76 11.36 18.32 53.50
CA SER A 76 9.92 18.11 53.40
C SER A 76 9.39 18.36 51.98
N LEU A 77 9.93 19.35 51.26
CA LEU A 77 9.63 19.57 49.84
C LEU A 77 9.97 18.33 49.01
N LEU A 78 11.19 17.81 49.14
CA LEU A 78 11.64 16.64 48.38
C LEU A 78 10.77 15.41 48.68
N ILE A 79 10.41 15.20 49.94
CA ILE A 79 9.51 14.10 50.35
C ILE A 79 8.11 14.28 49.76
N SER A 80 7.59 15.51 49.70
CA SER A 80 6.27 15.77 49.13
C SER A 80 6.16 15.32 47.65
N CYS A 81 7.29 15.36 46.92
CA CYS A 81 7.43 14.94 45.52
C CYS A 81 7.52 13.41 45.31
N SER A 82 7.75 12.63 46.37
CA SER A 82 7.94 11.16 46.29
C SER A 82 6.66 10.34 46.05
N GLY A 83 5.47 10.94 46.23
CA GLY A 83 4.17 10.30 45.99
C GLY A 83 3.67 10.54 44.56
N ASP A 84 2.34 10.65 44.37
CA ASP A 84 1.78 11.14 43.11
C ASP A 84 2.18 12.61 42.90
N PRO A 85 3.03 12.93 41.91
CA PRO A 85 3.53 14.28 41.71
C PRO A 85 2.57 15.15 40.88
N MET A 86 1.47 14.59 40.38
CA MET A 86 0.49 15.30 39.54
C MET A 86 -0.63 15.95 40.35
N ASN A 87 -0.76 15.62 41.64
CA ASN A 87 -1.82 16.12 42.52
C ASN A 87 -1.29 17.14 43.54
N GLU A 88 -1.50 18.44 43.26
CA GLU A 88 -1.08 19.54 44.13
C GLU A 88 -1.61 19.40 45.56
N SER A 89 -2.89 19.03 45.74
CA SER A 89 -3.51 18.91 47.06
C SER A 89 -2.87 17.79 47.89
N ALA A 90 -2.56 16.66 47.24
CA ALA A 90 -1.86 15.56 47.89
C ALA A 90 -0.41 15.94 48.26
N MET A 91 0.29 16.69 47.40
CA MET A 91 1.64 17.20 47.69
C MET A 91 1.63 18.17 48.88
N ILE A 92 0.70 19.13 48.91
CA ILE A 92 0.55 20.08 50.02
C ILE A 92 0.29 19.34 51.34
N THR A 93 -0.64 18.38 51.34
CA THR A 93 -0.98 17.62 52.56
C THR A 93 0.23 16.83 53.08
N ARG A 94 1.00 16.18 52.18
CA ARG A 94 2.23 15.47 52.56
C ARG A 94 3.30 16.41 53.10
N PHE A 95 3.49 17.56 52.44
CA PHE A 95 4.47 18.57 52.85
C PHE A 95 4.19 19.10 54.25
N HIS A 96 2.96 19.56 54.51
CA HIS A 96 2.57 20.10 55.81
C HIS A 96 2.76 19.08 56.94
N ARG A 97 2.28 17.84 56.72
CA ARG A 97 2.41 16.77 57.71
C ARG A 97 3.87 16.47 58.06
N ASP A 98 4.73 16.30 57.05
CA ASP A 98 6.15 15.98 57.28
C ASP A 98 6.92 17.17 57.89
N LEU A 99 6.61 18.41 57.47
CA LEU A 99 7.24 19.61 58.03
C LEU A 99 6.86 19.81 59.50
N GLU A 100 5.58 19.65 59.86
CA GLU A 100 5.11 19.74 61.24
C GLU A 100 5.76 18.67 62.14
N GLU A 101 5.87 17.44 61.67
CA GLU A 101 6.53 16.35 62.40
C GLU A 101 8.03 16.63 62.62
N ARG A 102 8.74 17.13 61.60
CA ARG A 102 10.16 17.49 61.69
C ARG A 102 10.41 18.66 62.63
N ILE A 103 9.56 19.69 62.57
CA ILE A 103 9.68 20.85 63.44
C ILE A 103 9.33 20.48 64.87
N GLY A 104 8.26 19.70 65.09
CA GLY A 104 7.87 19.24 66.42
C GLY A 104 8.88 18.29 67.08
N SER A 105 9.69 17.57 66.29
CA SER A 105 10.80 16.74 66.81
C SER A 105 12.10 17.53 67.01
N SER A 106 12.26 18.67 66.34
CA SER A 106 13.48 19.49 66.38
C SER A 106 13.38 20.73 67.26
N TYR A 107 12.17 21.19 67.60
CA TYR A 107 11.92 22.37 68.42
C TYR A 107 10.75 22.11 69.39
N PRO A 108 10.77 22.70 70.60
CA PRO A 108 11.75 23.66 71.10
C PRO A 108 13.09 23.04 71.49
N VAL A 109 14.18 23.81 71.35
CA VAL A 109 15.54 23.40 71.77
C VAL A 109 16.05 24.36 72.83
N SER A 110 16.61 23.80 73.91
CA SER A 110 17.28 24.60 74.95
C SER A 110 18.80 24.53 74.78
N ARG A 111 19.45 25.67 74.59
CA ARG A 111 20.91 25.80 74.46
C ARG A 111 21.41 27.01 75.24
N SER A 112 22.41 26.81 76.10
CA SER A 112 23.13 27.88 76.81
C SER A 112 22.23 28.87 77.56
N GLY A 113 21.13 28.40 78.16
CA GLY A 113 20.18 29.25 78.90
C GLY A 113 19.10 29.93 78.05
N PHE A 114 19.08 29.67 76.74
CA PHE A 114 18.05 30.13 75.80
C PHE A 114 17.16 28.98 75.36
N THR A 115 15.86 29.24 75.18
CA THR A 115 14.89 28.35 74.56
C THR A 115 14.52 28.88 73.18
N ILE A 116 14.72 28.05 72.16
CA ILE A 116 14.48 28.38 70.75
C ILE A 116 13.21 27.67 70.30
N GLU A 117 12.25 28.42 69.77
CA GLU A 117 11.00 27.96 69.18
C GLU A 117 10.93 28.40 67.71
N ALA A 118 10.42 27.54 66.84
CA ALA A 118 10.21 27.84 65.44
C ALA A 118 8.74 27.63 65.07
N ASN A 119 8.13 28.62 64.43
CA ASN A 119 6.77 28.55 63.88
C ASN A 119 6.83 28.64 62.36
N VAL A 120 6.45 27.55 61.71
CA VAL A 120 6.51 27.34 60.25
C VAL A 120 5.14 27.37 59.57
N SER A 121 4.07 27.78 60.26
CA SER A 121 2.70 27.80 59.71
C SER A 121 2.54 28.67 58.45
N GLY A 122 3.44 29.63 58.23
CA GLY A 122 3.48 30.47 57.04
C GLY A 122 4.19 29.85 55.83
N VAL A 123 4.90 28.72 55.99
CA VAL A 123 5.65 28.05 54.92
C VAL A 123 4.71 27.19 54.07
N LYS A 124 4.76 27.37 52.75
CA LYS A 124 3.87 26.72 51.77
C LYS A 124 4.63 26.24 50.55
N LEU A 125 4.01 25.32 49.81
CA LEU A 125 4.46 24.96 48.46
C LEU A 125 4.02 26.03 47.43
N SER A 126 4.91 26.33 46.48
CA SER A 126 4.61 27.09 45.27
C SER A 126 4.71 26.19 44.05
N PHE A 127 3.86 26.40 43.05
CA PHE A 127 3.80 25.57 41.84
C PHE A 127 4.01 26.41 40.59
N MET A 128 4.85 25.94 39.67
CA MET A 128 4.76 26.34 38.27
C MET A 128 3.96 25.27 37.54
N ARG A 129 3.05 25.71 36.68
CA ARG A 129 2.02 24.86 36.08
C ARG A 129 2.21 24.77 34.58
N LEU A 130 2.05 23.58 34.04
CA LEU A 130 1.98 23.32 32.61
C LEU A 130 0.50 23.38 32.18
N PRO A 131 0.08 24.37 31.37
CA PRO A 131 -1.25 24.37 30.78
C PRO A 131 -1.45 23.14 29.91
N LEU A 132 -2.62 22.48 30.03
CA LEU A 132 -2.95 21.34 29.17
C LEU A 132 -3.20 21.77 27.72
N ASP A 133 -3.71 22.99 27.52
CA ASP A 133 -3.78 23.64 26.22
C ASP A 133 -2.70 24.72 26.10
N GLN A 134 -1.65 24.42 25.35
CA GLN A 134 -0.51 25.31 25.19
C GLN A 134 -0.73 26.41 24.17
N SER A 135 -1.75 26.30 23.31
CA SER A 135 -2.14 27.37 22.40
C SER A 135 -2.80 28.54 23.14
N LEU A 136 -3.39 28.27 24.31
CA LEU A 136 -4.05 29.23 25.20
C LEU A 136 -3.12 29.82 26.28
N ALA A 137 -1.81 29.53 26.25
CA ALA A 137 -0.86 29.96 27.28
C ALA A 137 -0.61 31.49 27.37
N GLY A 138 -1.28 32.30 26.53
CA GLY A 138 -1.18 33.77 26.58
C GLY A 138 -2.13 34.38 27.59
N ASP A 139 -1.62 35.26 28.46
CA ASP A 139 -2.23 36.20 29.45
C ASP A 139 -3.51 35.80 30.24
N LYS A 140 -4.07 34.61 30.01
CA LYS A 140 -5.30 34.11 30.62
C LYS A 140 -5.03 32.77 31.28
N PHE A 141 -5.33 32.71 32.57
CA PHE A 141 -5.31 31.47 33.34
C PHE A 141 -6.26 30.45 32.69
N THR A 142 -5.75 29.25 32.37
CA THR A 142 -6.59 28.12 32.01
C THR A 142 -6.89 27.31 33.28
N ASP A 143 -8.13 26.88 33.48
CA ASP A 143 -8.53 26.08 34.64
C ASP A 143 -7.99 24.63 34.60
N LYS A 144 -7.26 24.27 33.53
CA LYS A 144 -6.77 22.92 33.24
C LYS A 144 -5.25 22.91 33.11
N TYR A 145 -4.57 22.47 34.17
CA TYR A 145 -3.11 22.43 34.24
C TYR A 145 -2.62 21.20 34.99
N VAL A 146 -1.33 20.88 34.83
CA VAL A 146 -0.61 19.93 35.68
C VAL A 146 0.59 20.63 36.35
N PRO A 147 0.97 20.26 37.58
CA PRO A 147 2.18 20.80 38.20
C PRO A 147 3.41 20.40 37.37
N ALA A 148 4.31 21.35 37.15
CA ALA A 148 5.57 21.15 36.42
C ALA A 148 6.78 21.29 37.35
N TYR A 149 6.77 22.33 38.20
CA TYR A 149 7.80 22.57 39.22
C TYR A 149 7.16 22.80 40.58
N VAL A 150 7.84 22.37 41.63
CA VAL A 150 7.47 22.64 43.02
C VAL A 150 8.59 23.40 43.71
N GLY A 151 8.25 24.50 44.38
CA GLY A 151 9.17 25.28 45.19
C GLY A 151 8.58 25.59 46.56
N LEU A 152 9.32 26.38 47.34
CA LEU A 152 8.87 26.86 48.64
C LEU A 152 8.60 28.35 48.62
N THR A 153 7.59 28.78 49.37
CA THR A 153 7.23 30.20 49.55
C THR A 153 6.67 30.46 50.95
N GLY A 154 6.71 31.70 51.40
CA GLY A 154 6.11 32.17 52.65
C GLY A 154 7.13 32.71 53.63
N SER A 155 6.81 32.65 54.92
CA SER A 155 7.69 33.08 56.00
C SER A 155 7.55 32.14 57.20
N PHE A 156 8.58 32.13 58.04
CA PHE A 156 8.57 31.45 59.33
C PHE A 156 9.13 32.38 60.40
N SER A 157 8.73 32.20 61.65
CA SER A 157 9.25 32.98 62.77
C SER A 157 10.06 32.10 63.70
N VAL A 158 11.19 32.64 64.15
CA VAL A 158 12.02 32.03 65.20
C VAL A 158 11.92 32.93 66.42
N ARG A 159 11.55 32.33 67.55
CA ARG A 159 11.48 32.99 68.85
C ARG A 159 12.53 32.40 69.76
N ILE A 160 13.34 33.26 70.37
CA ILE A 160 14.38 32.89 71.32
C ILE A 160 14.03 33.55 72.64
N SER A 161 13.89 32.75 73.67
CA SER A 161 13.48 33.19 75.01
C SER A 161 14.61 32.95 76.00
N SER A 162 14.93 33.93 76.84
CA SER A 162 15.84 33.83 77.98
C SER A 162 15.11 34.21 79.27
N THR A 163 15.78 34.09 80.42
CA THR A 163 15.23 34.60 81.70
C THR A 163 15.06 36.11 81.72
N ASN A 164 15.79 36.82 80.85
CA ASN A 164 15.86 38.27 80.83
C ASN A 164 14.91 38.87 79.77
N GLY A 165 14.60 38.12 78.70
CA GLY A 165 13.44 38.29 77.83
C GLY A 165 13.59 37.65 76.44
N ASN A 166 12.87 38.15 75.44
CA ASN A 166 12.62 37.43 74.18
C ASN A 166 13.04 38.21 72.93
N LEU A 167 13.58 37.50 71.94
CA LEU A 167 13.81 37.99 70.57
C LEU A 167 12.93 37.17 69.63
N SER A 168 12.11 37.82 68.82
CA SER A 168 11.39 37.16 67.72
C SER A 168 11.79 37.79 66.40
N ARG A 169 12.15 36.96 65.43
CA ARG A 169 12.48 37.37 64.07
C ARG A 169 11.67 36.57 63.08
N GLU A 170 11.14 37.26 62.08
CA GLU A 170 10.50 36.65 60.93
C GLU A 170 11.50 36.54 59.79
N HIS A 171 11.56 35.36 59.18
CA HIS A 171 12.43 35.04 58.07
C HIS A 171 11.58 34.72 56.85
N SER A 172 11.82 35.42 55.74
CA SER A 172 11.17 35.14 54.46
C SER A 172 11.82 33.94 53.78
N LEU A 173 11.00 33.09 53.18
CA LEU A 173 11.41 31.93 52.42
C LEU A 173 10.86 32.12 50.99
N GLY A 174 11.74 32.52 50.07
CA GLY A 174 11.38 32.82 48.68
C GLY A 174 12.44 32.33 47.70
N ASP A 175 11.96 31.76 46.59
CA ASP A 175 12.70 31.39 45.37
C ASP A 175 13.90 30.45 45.54
N GLN A 176 13.84 29.57 46.55
CA GLN A 176 14.86 28.57 46.81
C GLN A 176 14.41 27.20 46.33
N GLY A 177 15.04 26.74 45.24
CA GLY A 177 15.04 25.36 44.78
C GLY A 177 13.73 24.90 44.15
N LYS A 178 13.56 25.23 42.88
CA LYS A 178 12.47 24.69 42.07
C LYS A 178 12.83 23.24 41.70
N VAL A 179 12.01 22.30 42.15
CA VAL A 179 12.15 20.87 41.87
C VAL A 179 11.38 20.53 40.59
N PRO A 180 12.05 20.10 39.49
CA PRO A 180 11.43 19.82 38.19
C PRO A 180 10.68 18.47 38.12
N TRP A 181 10.65 17.73 39.24
CA TRP A 181 10.22 16.33 39.29
C TRP A 181 8.84 16.06 38.65
N PRO A 182 7.80 16.88 38.87
CA PRO A 182 6.50 16.66 38.22
C PRO A 182 6.59 16.67 36.69
N LEU A 183 7.25 17.66 36.08
CA LEU A 183 7.40 17.75 34.63
C LEU A 183 8.17 16.55 34.07
N LEU A 184 9.34 16.24 34.65
CA LEU A 184 10.18 15.13 34.20
C LEU A 184 9.42 13.80 34.26
N ASN A 185 8.75 13.53 35.38
CA ASN A 185 8.01 12.29 35.58
C ASN A 185 6.77 12.19 34.68
N ASP A 186 6.04 13.28 34.47
CA ASP A 186 4.89 13.31 33.55
C ASP A 186 5.31 13.02 32.10
N ARG A 187 6.33 13.72 31.62
CA ARG A 187 6.84 13.55 30.25
C ARG A 187 7.43 12.16 30.03
N MET A 188 8.22 11.66 30.99
CA MET A 188 8.76 10.30 30.94
C MET A 188 7.66 9.24 30.93
N LYS A 189 6.63 9.37 31.78
CA LYS A 189 5.48 8.44 31.78
C LYS A 189 4.66 8.50 30.50
N GLY A 190 4.59 9.66 29.85
CA GLY A 190 3.97 9.82 28.54
C GLY A 190 4.73 9.02 27.48
N PHE A 191 6.04 9.24 27.40
CA PHE A 191 6.93 8.54 26.49
C PHE A 191 6.94 7.02 26.75
N GLU A 192 7.05 6.59 28.01
CA GLU A 192 6.98 5.18 28.41
C GLU A 192 5.71 4.49 27.91
N ARG A 193 4.54 5.14 28.05
CA ARG A 193 3.28 4.62 27.52
C ARG A 193 3.30 4.50 26.00
N ALA A 194 3.84 5.50 25.30
CA ALA A 194 3.91 5.52 23.85
C ALA A 194 4.86 4.44 23.27
N VAL A 195 5.94 4.10 23.99
CA VAL A 195 6.89 3.05 23.57
C VAL A 195 6.55 1.66 24.13
N SER A 196 5.67 1.56 25.13
CA SER A 196 5.33 0.29 25.78
C SER A 196 4.68 -0.73 24.83
N GLY A 197 4.93 -2.02 25.08
CA GLY A 197 4.52 -3.08 24.15
C GLY A 197 3.02 -3.37 24.10
N GLY A 198 2.51 -3.68 22.90
CA GLY A 198 1.16 -4.20 22.64
C GLY A 198 0.05 -3.16 22.41
N LEU A 199 0.16 -1.96 22.96
CA LEU A 199 -0.82 -0.86 22.79
C LEU A 199 -0.16 0.53 22.60
N GLY A 200 1.17 0.59 22.58
CA GLY A 200 1.91 1.84 22.40
C GLY A 200 1.88 2.36 20.96
N ASP A 201 1.94 3.67 20.82
CA ASP A 201 2.00 4.39 19.55
C ASP A 201 3.17 3.95 18.66
N LEU A 202 4.30 3.52 19.26
CA LEU A 202 5.48 3.06 18.53
C LEU A 202 5.17 1.85 17.63
N GLY A 203 4.49 0.83 18.15
CA GLY A 203 4.18 -0.38 17.38
C GLY A 203 3.26 -0.09 16.19
N SER A 204 2.26 0.77 16.41
CA SER A 204 1.32 1.22 15.37
C SER A 204 2.03 2.04 14.29
N MET A 205 2.92 2.96 14.68
CA MET A 205 3.69 3.78 13.75
C MET A 205 4.64 2.92 12.91
N VAL A 206 5.36 1.99 13.54
CA VAL A 206 6.25 1.04 12.84
C VAL A 206 5.45 0.20 11.85
N ASN A 207 4.28 -0.31 12.25
CA ASN A 207 3.42 -1.07 11.34
C ASN A 207 3.00 -0.23 10.13
N TYR A 208 2.53 0.99 10.35
CA TYR A 208 2.11 1.88 9.26
C TYR A 208 3.25 2.22 8.29
N MET A 209 4.44 2.52 8.81
CA MET A 209 5.64 2.80 8.01
C MET A 209 6.06 1.58 7.18
N LEU A 210 6.09 0.39 7.78
CA LEU A 210 6.45 -0.84 7.07
C LEU A 210 5.38 -1.28 6.07
N GLU A 211 4.10 -1.11 6.38
CA GLU A 211 3.00 -1.40 5.45
C GLU A 211 3.06 -0.48 4.23
N SER A 212 3.32 0.81 4.45
CA SER A 212 3.47 1.81 3.38
C SER A 212 4.67 1.51 2.48
N LEU A 213 5.81 1.17 3.09
CA LEU A 213 7.02 0.75 2.39
C LEU A 213 6.80 -0.53 1.56
N ALA A 214 6.17 -1.53 2.15
CA ALA A 214 5.90 -2.80 1.50
C ALA A 214 4.87 -2.64 0.36
N ALA A 215 3.85 -1.80 0.54
CA ALA A 215 2.90 -1.46 -0.51
C ALA A 215 3.58 -0.75 -1.69
N TYR A 216 4.43 0.25 -1.42
CA TYR A 216 5.22 0.92 -2.47
C TYR A 216 6.09 -0.08 -3.24
N ARG A 217 6.88 -0.87 -2.53
CA ARG A 217 7.81 -1.87 -3.11
C ARG A 217 7.08 -2.92 -3.92
N ALA A 218 5.94 -3.40 -3.43
CA ALA A 218 5.13 -4.40 -4.12
C ALA A 218 4.48 -3.83 -5.39
N VAL A 219 3.98 -2.59 -5.36
CA VAL A 219 3.49 -1.90 -6.58
C VAL A 219 4.63 -1.70 -7.59
N GLN A 220 5.84 -1.38 -7.12
CA GLN A 220 7.05 -1.29 -7.95
C GLN A 220 7.62 -2.66 -8.36
N GLY A 221 6.97 -3.76 -7.98
CA GLY A 221 7.23 -5.09 -8.49
C GLY A 221 8.17 -5.97 -7.69
N TRP A 222 8.49 -5.62 -6.44
CA TRP A 222 9.36 -6.43 -5.59
C TRP A 222 8.67 -7.74 -5.24
N GLY A 223 9.41 -8.86 -5.31
CA GLY A 223 8.84 -10.19 -5.09
C GLY A 223 7.92 -10.69 -6.21
N SER A 224 7.75 -9.93 -7.30
CA SER A 224 6.98 -10.35 -8.48
C SER A 224 7.68 -11.46 -9.26
N VAL A 225 6.89 -12.39 -9.81
CA VAL A 225 7.39 -13.45 -10.71
C VAL A 225 7.80 -12.91 -12.08
N VAL A 226 7.27 -11.74 -12.48
CA VAL A 226 7.31 -11.31 -13.89
C VAL A 226 8.41 -10.28 -14.18
N ILE A 227 8.60 -9.31 -13.28
CA ILE A 227 9.51 -8.15 -13.50
C ILE A 227 10.36 -7.86 -12.24
N GLY A 228 10.40 -8.78 -11.28
CA GLY A 228 11.06 -8.56 -10.00
C GLY A 228 12.58 -8.40 -10.13
N GLU A 229 13.07 -7.16 -10.01
CA GLU A 229 14.50 -6.87 -9.83
C GLU A 229 15.01 -7.29 -8.45
N GLN A 230 14.11 -7.30 -7.45
CA GLN A 230 14.41 -7.64 -6.06
C GLN A 230 13.50 -8.75 -5.54
N GLY A 231 14.07 -9.60 -4.68
CA GLY A 231 13.41 -10.78 -4.14
C GLY A 231 12.32 -10.45 -3.10
N LEU A 232 11.46 -11.43 -2.80
CA LEU A 232 10.42 -11.30 -1.78
C LEU A 232 10.99 -10.94 -0.39
N SER A 233 12.16 -11.47 -0.04
CA SER A 233 12.86 -11.17 1.21
C SER A 233 13.37 -9.74 1.32
N GLU A 234 13.47 -9.02 0.20
CA GLU A 234 13.88 -7.61 0.17
C GLU A 234 12.69 -6.68 0.38
N THR A 235 11.44 -7.17 0.26
CA THR A 235 10.24 -6.33 0.45
C THR A 235 10.21 -5.68 1.83
N ILE A 236 10.56 -6.42 2.88
CA ILE A 236 10.75 -5.91 4.25
C ILE A 236 12.02 -6.54 4.81
N THR A 237 12.99 -5.71 5.21
CA THR A 237 14.28 -6.14 5.77
C THR A 237 14.43 -5.74 7.24
N ASP A 238 15.36 -6.36 7.97
CA ASP A 238 15.68 -5.98 9.34
C ASP A 238 16.17 -4.52 9.45
N ARG A 239 16.83 -4.01 8.40
CA ARG A 239 17.23 -2.60 8.32
C ARG A 239 16.01 -1.68 8.25
N ASP A 240 15.00 -2.05 7.46
CA ASP A 240 13.76 -1.26 7.37
C ASP A 240 13.02 -1.22 8.69
N LEU A 241 12.95 -2.36 9.39
CA LEU A 241 12.38 -2.43 10.73
C LEU A 241 13.13 -1.56 11.74
N THR A 242 14.47 -1.60 11.71
CA THR A 242 15.30 -0.78 12.61
C THR A 242 15.10 0.71 12.34
N ASN A 243 15.15 1.12 11.07
CA ASN A 243 14.91 2.51 10.67
C ASN A 243 13.51 2.99 11.07
N ALA A 244 12.48 2.13 10.93
CA ALA A 244 11.12 2.45 11.34
C ALA A 244 11.01 2.65 12.86
N ILE A 245 11.67 1.79 13.65
CA ILE A 245 11.71 1.93 15.12
C ILE A 245 12.43 3.23 15.50
N ASP A 246 13.60 3.51 14.91
CA ASP A 246 14.38 4.70 15.21
C ASP A 246 13.64 5.99 14.85
N LEU A 247 13.01 6.06 13.66
CA LEU A 247 12.17 7.18 13.27
C LEU A 247 10.98 7.35 14.23
N GLY A 248 10.33 6.25 14.60
CA GLY A 248 9.23 6.27 15.58
C GLY A 248 9.67 6.80 16.94
N LEU A 249 10.84 6.39 17.43
CA LEU A 249 11.42 6.91 18.68
C LEU A 249 11.76 8.41 18.57
N VAL A 250 12.30 8.87 17.44
CA VAL A 250 12.57 10.30 17.21
C VAL A 250 11.26 11.12 17.24
N VAL A 251 10.23 10.66 16.55
CA VAL A 251 8.92 11.33 16.52
C VAL A 251 8.31 11.38 17.93
N LEU A 252 8.33 10.27 18.68
CA LEU A 252 7.81 10.24 20.05
C LEU A 252 8.61 11.12 21.01
N GLN A 253 9.93 11.21 20.86
CA GLN A 253 10.75 12.17 21.62
C GLN A 253 10.31 13.61 21.31
N MET A 254 10.08 13.96 20.05
CA MET A 254 9.56 15.29 19.70
C MET A 254 8.17 15.56 20.27
N VAL A 255 7.28 14.56 20.29
CA VAL A 255 5.93 14.68 20.90
C VAL A 255 6.03 14.95 22.40
N HIS A 256 6.80 14.14 23.13
CA HIS A 256 6.80 14.17 24.60
C HIS A 256 7.80 15.15 25.19
N PHE A 257 8.96 15.34 24.56
CA PHE A 257 10.07 16.15 25.07
C PHE A 257 10.32 17.43 24.26
N ARG A 258 9.71 17.61 23.09
CA ARG A 258 9.91 18.74 22.14
C ARG A 258 11.30 18.83 21.52
N GLN A 259 12.12 17.82 21.78
CA GLN A 259 13.47 17.65 21.28
C GLN A 259 13.71 16.15 21.10
N ALA A 260 14.64 15.79 20.23
CA ALA A 260 15.06 14.42 20.03
C ALA A 260 16.59 14.36 20.01
N THR A 261 17.15 13.28 20.56
CA THR A 261 18.58 12.99 20.45
C THR A 261 18.91 12.63 19.00
N PRO A 262 20.05 13.10 18.45
CA PRO A 262 20.50 12.71 17.12
C PRO A 262 20.57 11.19 16.97
N CYS A 263 19.92 10.65 15.94
CA CYS A 263 19.93 9.23 15.63
C CYS A 263 20.71 8.97 14.33
N TYR A 264 21.99 8.66 14.47
CA TYR A 264 22.88 8.35 13.34
C TYR A 264 22.89 6.86 12.97
N GLY A 265 22.10 6.03 13.67
CA GLY A 265 21.93 4.61 13.37
C GLY A 265 21.06 4.34 12.14
N MET A 266 20.17 5.29 11.78
CA MET A 266 19.34 5.19 10.59
C MET A 266 20.20 5.29 9.33
N VAL A 267 20.11 4.31 8.44
CA VAL A 267 20.86 4.28 7.17
C VAL A 267 19.99 3.68 6.07
N THR A 268 20.00 4.29 4.88
CA THR A 268 19.33 3.77 3.69
C THR A 268 20.33 3.54 2.56
N ASP A 269 19.86 3.08 1.40
CA ASP A 269 20.73 2.94 0.22
C ASP A 269 21.09 4.30 -0.40
N VAL A 270 20.38 5.37 -0.02
CA VAL A 270 20.51 6.72 -0.58
C VAL A 270 21.20 7.68 0.39
N LEU A 271 20.96 7.52 1.69
CA LEU A 271 21.44 8.42 2.74
C LEU A 271 22.23 7.66 3.81
N ASP A 272 23.35 8.24 4.24
CA ASP A 272 24.09 7.78 5.41
C ASP A 272 23.43 8.27 6.72
N GLY A 273 24.04 7.95 7.86
CA GLY A 273 23.50 8.29 9.19
C GLY A 273 23.29 9.79 9.42
N GLU A 274 24.23 10.61 8.97
CA GLU A 274 24.14 12.07 9.10
C GLU A 274 23.08 12.64 8.14
N GLY A 275 23.05 12.15 6.89
CA GLY A 275 22.04 12.52 5.91
C GLY A 275 20.62 12.16 6.34
N CYS A 276 20.41 10.96 6.89
CA CYS A 276 19.12 10.53 7.43
C CYS A 276 18.66 11.45 8.57
N TRP A 277 19.54 11.74 9.53
CA TRP A 277 19.23 12.64 10.64
C TRP A 277 18.84 14.04 10.16
N GLN A 278 19.62 14.62 9.24
CA GLN A 278 19.34 15.96 8.71
C GLN A 278 17.99 16.00 7.97
N PHE A 279 17.70 14.98 7.16
CA PHE A 279 16.42 14.85 6.48
C PHE A 279 15.24 14.81 7.45
N VAL A 280 15.31 13.96 8.48
CA VAL A 280 14.25 13.83 9.50
C VAL A 280 14.06 15.14 10.25
N VAL A 281 15.13 15.78 10.72
CA VAL A 281 15.04 17.06 11.44
C VAL A 281 14.37 18.13 10.58
N ASP A 282 14.72 18.21 9.30
CA ASP A 282 14.14 19.19 8.38
C ASP A 282 12.68 18.90 8.08
N LYS A 283 12.30 17.64 7.85
CA LYS A 283 10.91 17.23 7.62
C LYS A 283 10.04 17.40 8.87
N LEU A 284 10.56 17.22 10.08
CA LEU A 284 9.80 17.38 11.33
C LEU A 284 9.80 18.83 11.87
N ARG A 285 10.59 19.74 11.27
CA ARG A 285 10.72 21.14 11.69
C ARG A 285 9.39 21.91 11.59
N GLY A 286 9.07 22.71 12.61
CA GLY A 286 7.87 23.58 12.62
C GLY A 286 6.61 22.92 13.18
N GLY A 287 6.67 21.63 13.51
CA GLY A 287 5.57 20.88 14.12
C GLY A 287 4.34 20.74 13.20
N GLY A 288 3.17 20.63 13.81
CA GLY A 288 1.90 20.42 13.12
C GLY A 288 1.52 18.95 13.03
N THR A 289 0.45 18.68 12.29
CA THR A 289 -0.03 17.34 12.01
C THR A 289 0.84 16.72 10.92
N ILE A 290 1.44 15.56 11.21
CA ILE A 290 2.35 14.86 10.29
C ILE A 290 1.89 13.43 10.00
N ASP A 291 2.11 12.99 8.77
CA ASP A 291 2.08 11.58 8.38
C ASP A 291 3.52 11.00 8.48
N PRO A 292 3.77 10.02 9.36
CA PRO A 292 5.09 9.41 9.51
C PRO A 292 5.50 8.54 8.32
N ALA A 293 4.55 8.02 7.51
CA ALA A 293 4.86 7.21 6.35
C ALA A 293 5.55 8.05 5.25
N ASP A 294 5.15 9.30 5.05
CA ASP A 294 5.79 10.17 4.04
C ASP A 294 7.24 10.50 4.40
N VAL A 295 7.51 10.74 5.69
CA VAL A 295 8.89 10.91 6.18
C VAL A 295 9.69 9.63 5.97
N PHE A 296 9.09 8.48 6.28
CA PHE A 296 9.76 7.20 6.15
C PHE A 296 10.06 6.83 4.69
N LEU A 297 9.10 6.96 3.77
CA LEU A 297 9.31 6.72 2.34
C LEU A 297 10.32 7.71 1.75
N GLY A 298 10.29 8.97 2.19
CA GLY A 298 11.25 10.00 1.79
C GLY A 298 12.69 9.67 2.17
N LEU A 299 12.94 8.98 3.29
CA LEU A 299 14.29 8.52 3.68
C LEU A 299 14.91 7.56 2.66
N TYR A 300 14.07 6.80 1.93
CA TYR A 300 14.51 5.86 0.91
C TYR A 300 14.60 6.49 -0.48
N GLY A 301 14.26 7.78 -0.65
CA GLY A 301 14.20 8.42 -1.95
C GLY A 301 13.12 7.80 -2.85
N TYR A 302 11.98 7.43 -2.26
CA TYR A 302 10.85 6.83 -2.98
C TYR A 302 9.85 7.89 -3.46
N ASP A 303 10.39 9.02 -3.93
CA ASP A 303 9.67 10.13 -4.55
C ASP A 303 9.44 9.93 -6.07
N GLU A 304 10.04 8.91 -6.68
CA GLU A 304 9.82 8.55 -8.09
C GLU A 304 9.14 7.19 -8.27
N LEU A 305 8.10 7.12 -9.10
CA LEU A 305 7.42 5.87 -9.50
C LEU A 305 7.78 5.46 -10.93
N ASP A 306 8.14 4.19 -11.12
CA ASP A 306 8.30 3.60 -12.45
C ASP A 306 7.00 2.94 -12.90
N TRP A 307 6.11 3.72 -13.52
CA TRP A 307 4.84 3.23 -14.05
C TRP A 307 5.02 2.13 -15.13
N ARG A 308 6.21 1.98 -15.73
CA ARG A 308 6.46 0.94 -16.75
C ARG A 308 6.35 -0.43 -16.10
N LYS A 309 6.91 -0.58 -14.90
CA LYS A 309 6.83 -1.80 -14.09
C LYS A 309 5.39 -2.08 -13.70
N VAL A 310 4.67 -1.08 -13.21
CA VAL A 310 3.28 -1.22 -12.76
C VAL A 310 2.36 -1.65 -13.91
N PHE A 311 2.37 -0.95 -15.05
CA PHE A 311 1.47 -1.28 -16.16
C PHE A 311 1.81 -2.61 -16.82
N SER A 312 3.09 -2.93 -17.01
CA SER A 312 3.46 -4.24 -17.57
C SER A 312 3.05 -5.38 -16.64
N GLN A 313 3.19 -5.23 -15.32
CA GLN A 313 2.67 -6.21 -14.36
C GLN A 313 1.15 -6.35 -14.42
N ALA A 314 0.42 -5.23 -14.44
CA ALA A 314 -1.04 -5.24 -14.56
C ALA A 314 -1.51 -5.90 -15.85
N LEU A 315 -0.82 -5.68 -16.97
CA LEU A 315 -1.14 -6.37 -18.22
C LEU A 315 -0.85 -7.87 -18.13
N ASN A 316 0.27 -8.26 -17.53
CA ASN A 316 0.62 -9.67 -17.33
C ASN A 316 -0.39 -10.40 -16.44
N SER A 317 -0.88 -9.77 -15.36
CA SER A 317 -1.94 -10.34 -14.52
C SER A 317 -3.28 -10.45 -15.23
N ALA A 318 -3.53 -9.60 -16.23
CA ALA A 318 -4.78 -9.58 -16.99
C ALA A 318 -4.75 -10.44 -18.27
N ILE A 319 -3.63 -11.13 -18.59
CA ILE A 319 -3.49 -11.92 -19.83
C ILE A 319 -4.63 -12.92 -20.00
N GLU A 320 -4.98 -13.68 -18.96
CA GLU A 320 -6.02 -14.71 -19.04
C GLU A 320 -7.38 -14.10 -19.43
N ARG A 321 -7.80 -13.07 -18.71
CA ARG A 321 -9.07 -12.37 -18.94
C ARG A 321 -9.10 -11.67 -20.30
N LEU A 322 -8.01 -11.02 -20.69
CA LEU A 322 -7.92 -10.34 -21.97
C LEU A 322 -7.91 -11.34 -23.13
N SER A 323 -7.24 -12.48 -22.97
CA SER A 323 -7.22 -13.54 -23.98
C SER A 323 -8.59 -14.16 -24.22
N LEU A 324 -9.39 -14.37 -23.16
CA LEU A 324 -10.79 -14.81 -23.26
C LEU A 324 -11.66 -13.80 -24.03
N ARG A 325 -11.52 -12.50 -23.72
CA ARG A 325 -12.21 -11.43 -24.47
C ARG A 325 -11.82 -11.39 -25.94
N TRP A 326 -10.53 -11.59 -26.25
CA TRP A 326 -10.06 -11.65 -27.62
C TRP A 326 -10.63 -12.87 -28.35
N MET A 327 -10.62 -14.05 -27.73
CA MET A 327 -11.23 -15.25 -28.33
C MET A 327 -12.72 -15.08 -28.59
N GLU A 328 -13.44 -14.39 -27.70
CA GLU A 328 -14.85 -14.03 -27.92
C GLU A 328 -15.01 -13.10 -29.12
N SER A 329 -14.20 -12.03 -29.21
CA SER A 329 -14.24 -11.12 -30.36
C SER A 329 -13.85 -11.79 -31.68
N LEU A 330 -13.00 -12.82 -31.64
CA LEU A 330 -12.62 -13.64 -32.79
C LEU A 330 -13.68 -14.70 -33.15
N GLY A 331 -14.77 -14.81 -32.38
CA GLY A 331 -15.86 -15.76 -32.65
C GLY A 331 -15.53 -17.21 -32.30
N LEU A 332 -14.43 -17.46 -31.59
CA LEU A 332 -13.97 -18.81 -31.22
C LEU A 332 -14.70 -19.37 -29.99
N LEU A 333 -15.29 -18.49 -29.18
CA LEU A 333 -16.06 -18.87 -28.00
C LEU A 333 -17.07 -17.78 -27.65
N LYS A 334 -18.03 -18.13 -26.79
CA LYS A 334 -18.95 -17.17 -26.18
C LYS A 334 -18.84 -17.26 -24.66
N LEU A 335 -18.50 -16.16 -24.01
CA LEU A 335 -18.22 -16.20 -22.57
C LEU A 335 -19.45 -16.52 -21.72
N PHE A 336 -20.65 -16.09 -22.16
CA PHE A 336 -21.89 -16.38 -21.42
C PHE A 336 -22.25 -17.87 -21.44
N GLU A 337 -22.05 -18.57 -22.56
CA GLU A 337 -22.33 -20.00 -22.69
C GLU A 337 -21.34 -20.82 -21.86
N LEU A 338 -20.09 -20.35 -21.77
CA LEU A 338 -19.09 -20.93 -20.87
C LEU A 338 -19.52 -20.77 -19.40
N ALA A 339 -19.99 -19.58 -19.00
CA ALA A 339 -20.43 -19.30 -17.63
C ALA A 339 -21.65 -20.13 -17.20
N GLU A 340 -22.66 -20.29 -18.07
CA GLU A 340 -23.86 -21.09 -17.76
C GLU A 340 -23.51 -22.57 -17.53
N ARG A 341 -22.57 -23.12 -18.30
CA ARG A 341 -22.17 -24.53 -18.20
C ARG A 341 -21.16 -24.80 -17.10
N SER A 342 -20.35 -23.81 -16.73
CA SER A 342 -19.32 -23.97 -15.71
C SER A 342 -19.87 -24.01 -14.27
N GLY A 343 -21.08 -23.49 -14.05
CA GLY A 343 -21.74 -23.44 -12.73
C GLY A 343 -21.02 -22.52 -11.73
N GLU A 344 -21.18 -22.75 -10.43
CA GLU A 344 -20.56 -21.97 -9.33
C GLU A 344 -19.04 -22.23 -9.14
N ALA A 345 -18.37 -22.88 -10.09
CA ALA A 345 -16.95 -23.21 -9.96
C ALA A 345 -16.06 -22.00 -10.26
N VAL A 346 -15.06 -21.75 -9.41
CA VAL A 346 -14.02 -20.71 -9.62
C VAL A 346 -12.89 -21.30 -10.48
N PHE A 347 -12.56 -20.62 -11.59
CA PHE A 347 -11.48 -21.02 -12.50
C PHE A 347 -10.32 -20.03 -12.45
N SER A 348 -9.10 -20.56 -12.41
CA SER A 348 -7.88 -19.74 -12.34
C SER A 348 -7.18 -19.56 -13.69
N PHE A 349 -7.49 -20.42 -14.69
CA PHE A 349 -6.90 -20.36 -16.02
C PHE A 349 -7.94 -20.62 -17.11
N ALA A 350 -7.80 -19.95 -18.26
CA ALA A 350 -8.70 -20.16 -19.39
C ALA A 350 -8.66 -21.59 -19.96
N ASN A 351 -7.53 -22.30 -19.81
CA ASN A 351 -7.42 -23.69 -20.25
C ASN A 351 -8.36 -24.61 -19.46
N GLU A 352 -8.43 -24.46 -18.13
CA GLU A 352 -9.30 -25.26 -17.26
C GLU A 352 -10.78 -25.03 -17.61
N LEU A 353 -11.13 -23.78 -17.90
CA LEU A 353 -12.48 -23.42 -18.34
C LEU A 353 -12.80 -24.07 -19.69
N ILE A 354 -11.93 -23.92 -20.69
CA ILE A 354 -12.13 -24.51 -22.03
C ILE A 354 -12.19 -26.03 -21.94
N GLU A 355 -11.30 -26.67 -21.18
CA GLU A 355 -11.23 -28.11 -21.04
C GLU A 355 -12.48 -28.72 -20.42
N ARG A 356 -13.05 -28.05 -19.42
CA ARG A 356 -14.22 -28.52 -18.67
C ARG A 356 -15.55 -28.23 -19.35
N THR A 357 -15.58 -27.23 -20.24
CA THR A 357 -16.84 -26.67 -20.76
C THR A 357 -17.12 -27.05 -22.22
N PHE A 358 -16.07 -27.29 -23.03
CA PHE A 358 -16.21 -27.80 -24.39
C PHE A 358 -16.45 -29.33 -24.38
N ASP A 359 -17.72 -29.72 -24.42
CA ASP A 359 -18.19 -31.06 -24.75
C ASP A 359 -18.48 -31.18 -26.27
N MET A 360 -18.58 -32.40 -26.81
CA MET A 360 -18.70 -32.70 -28.25
C MET A 360 -19.76 -31.86 -28.97
N ASP A 361 -21.00 -31.83 -28.46
CA ASP A 361 -22.13 -31.16 -29.13
C ASP A 361 -21.92 -29.62 -29.25
N LEU A 362 -21.33 -29.00 -28.22
CA LEU A 362 -21.11 -27.55 -28.20
C LEU A 362 -19.95 -27.16 -29.11
N ALA A 363 -18.91 -28.00 -29.17
CA ALA A 363 -17.78 -27.79 -30.07
C ALA A 363 -18.22 -27.82 -31.54
N GLU A 364 -19.12 -28.74 -31.91
CA GLU A 364 -19.67 -28.82 -33.27
C GLU A 364 -20.50 -27.57 -33.63
N GLU A 365 -21.35 -27.10 -32.72
CA GLU A 365 -22.14 -25.87 -32.92
C GLU A 365 -21.23 -24.63 -33.09
N HIS A 366 -20.25 -24.47 -32.20
CA HIS A 366 -19.28 -23.37 -32.28
C HIS A 366 -18.44 -23.44 -33.55
N PHE A 367 -17.98 -24.63 -33.94
CA PHE A 367 -17.24 -24.83 -35.18
C PHE A 367 -18.08 -24.43 -36.40
N LYS A 368 -19.32 -24.89 -36.51
CA LYS A 368 -20.21 -24.54 -37.63
C LYS A 368 -20.49 -23.05 -37.70
N LYS A 369 -20.63 -22.39 -36.54
CA LYS A 369 -20.82 -20.93 -36.45
C LYS A 369 -19.56 -20.18 -36.88
N TRP A 370 -18.41 -20.55 -36.34
CA TRP A 370 -17.11 -19.98 -36.71
C TRP A 370 -16.85 -20.12 -38.21
N LEU A 371 -17.14 -21.28 -38.79
CA LEU A 371 -16.97 -21.52 -40.21
C LEU A 371 -17.84 -20.56 -41.04
N LYS A 372 -19.13 -20.42 -40.72
CA LYS A 372 -20.02 -19.48 -41.43
C LYS A 372 -19.48 -18.04 -41.38
N GLU A 373 -19.06 -17.58 -40.21
CA GLU A 373 -18.49 -16.24 -40.03
C GLU A 373 -17.21 -16.05 -40.86
N ALA A 374 -16.33 -17.05 -40.92
CA ALA A 374 -15.09 -16.98 -41.73
C ALA A 374 -15.38 -16.84 -43.23
N PHE A 375 -16.42 -17.50 -43.75
CA PHE A 375 -16.81 -17.40 -45.15
C PHE A 375 -17.59 -16.11 -45.45
N GLU A 376 -18.41 -15.62 -44.52
CA GLU A 376 -19.04 -14.30 -44.61
C GLU A 376 -17.98 -13.19 -44.71
N GLU A 377 -16.93 -13.24 -43.89
CA GLU A 377 -15.80 -12.30 -43.94
C GLU A 377 -15.00 -12.39 -45.24
N ALA A 378 -14.86 -13.59 -45.80
CA ALA A 378 -14.27 -13.80 -47.11
C ALA A 378 -15.17 -13.28 -48.26
N GLY A 379 -16.40 -12.85 -47.97
CA GLY A 379 -17.38 -12.43 -48.97
C GLY A 379 -17.90 -13.57 -49.83
N ILE A 380 -17.81 -14.81 -49.35
CA ILE A 380 -18.24 -16.01 -50.07
C ILE A 380 -19.62 -16.44 -49.55
N PRO A 381 -20.68 -16.38 -50.38
CA PRO A 381 -22.02 -16.82 -49.99
C PRO A 381 -22.08 -18.33 -49.73
N ASP A 382 -23.03 -18.73 -48.87
CA ASP A 382 -23.27 -20.13 -48.50
C ASP A 382 -23.52 -21.06 -49.69
N THR A 383 -24.14 -20.55 -50.75
CA THR A 383 -24.35 -21.28 -52.00
C THR A 383 -23.07 -21.80 -52.67
N LEU A 384 -21.90 -21.22 -52.37
CA LEU A 384 -20.63 -21.59 -53.04
C LEU A 384 -19.77 -22.58 -52.26
N TYR A 385 -19.97 -22.71 -50.94
CA TYR A 385 -19.14 -23.57 -50.09
C TYR A 385 -19.93 -24.63 -49.30
N ARG A 386 -21.24 -24.42 -49.12
CA ARG A 386 -22.09 -25.24 -48.24
C ARG A 386 -22.94 -26.25 -48.99
N TYR A 387 -23.56 -25.85 -50.09
CA TYR A 387 -24.56 -26.66 -50.78
C TYR A 387 -24.04 -27.15 -52.13
N LEU A 388 -23.77 -28.46 -52.24
CA LEU A 388 -23.55 -29.12 -53.52
C LEU A 388 -24.91 -29.43 -54.16
N GLY A 389 -25.06 -29.25 -55.48
CA GLY A 389 -26.29 -29.61 -56.21
C GLY A 389 -27.50 -28.72 -55.93
N ALA A 390 -27.29 -27.47 -55.48
CA ALA A 390 -28.38 -26.52 -55.24
C ALA A 390 -28.63 -25.64 -56.48
N GLY A 391 -29.76 -25.85 -57.17
CA GLY A 391 -30.21 -24.97 -58.27
C GLY A 391 -30.74 -25.70 -59.51
N TRP A 392 -30.42 -25.13 -60.70
CA TRP A 392 -30.72 -25.68 -62.03
C TRP A 392 -29.88 -26.94 -62.31
N PRO A 393 -30.19 -27.74 -63.36
CA PRO A 393 -29.42 -28.94 -63.69
C PRO A 393 -27.91 -28.67 -63.73
N ASP A 394 -27.15 -29.44 -62.95
CA ASP A 394 -25.70 -29.24 -62.73
C ASP A 394 -24.87 -29.53 -63.97
N GLY A 395 -25.46 -30.26 -64.92
CA GLY A 395 -24.96 -30.49 -66.26
C GLY A 395 -26.03 -31.06 -67.18
N THR A 396 -25.70 -31.13 -68.46
CA THR A 396 -26.47 -31.88 -69.45
C THR A 396 -25.49 -32.67 -70.30
N VAL A 397 -25.81 -33.93 -70.58
CA VAL A 397 -24.99 -34.79 -71.44
C VAL A 397 -25.86 -35.27 -72.59
N GLU A 398 -25.32 -35.15 -73.80
CA GLU A 398 -25.89 -35.80 -74.97
C GLU A 398 -25.41 -37.24 -74.99
N ILE A 399 -26.35 -38.17 -74.81
CA ILE A 399 -26.08 -39.60 -74.79
C ILE A 399 -26.29 -40.15 -76.20
N GLU A 400 -25.25 -40.77 -76.75
CA GLU A 400 -25.33 -41.41 -78.05
C GLU A 400 -26.41 -42.50 -78.05
N GLN A 401 -27.18 -42.56 -79.14
CA GLN A 401 -28.26 -43.52 -79.28
C GLN A 401 -27.73 -44.95 -79.27
N MET A 402 -28.21 -45.74 -78.30
CA MET A 402 -27.89 -47.15 -78.16
C MET A 402 -29.16 -47.98 -78.26
N ALA A 403 -29.12 -49.06 -79.04
CA ALA A 403 -30.21 -50.02 -79.07
C ALA A 403 -30.09 -50.97 -77.88
N LEU A 404 -31.07 -50.93 -76.97
CA LEU A 404 -31.14 -51.75 -75.78
C LEU A 404 -32.27 -52.76 -75.90
N GLN A 405 -32.07 -53.94 -75.32
CA GLN A 405 -33.12 -54.95 -75.18
C GLN A 405 -33.80 -54.72 -73.83
N LEU A 406 -35.05 -54.29 -73.84
CA LEU A 406 -35.89 -54.09 -72.65
C LEU A 406 -36.94 -55.21 -72.58
N VAL A 407 -37.31 -55.64 -71.39
CA VAL A 407 -38.31 -56.69 -71.17
C VAL A 407 -39.71 -56.11 -71.43
N GLY A 408 -40.47 -56.68 -72.35
CA GLY A 408 -41.88 -56.32 -72.59
C GLY A 408 -42.84 -56.95 -71.59
N ASP A 409 -44.10 -56.52 -71.60
CA ASP A 409 -45.18 -57.03 -70.72
C ASP A 409 -45.45 -58.55 -70.85
N ASP A 410 -45.04 -59.16 -71.97
CA ASP A 410 -45.13 -60.60 -72.25
C ASP A 410 -43.88 -61.39 -71.80
N GLY A 411 -42.87 -60.70 -71.28
CA GLY A 411 -41.58 -61.28 -70.91
C GLY A 411 -40.62 -61.51 -72.08
N GLU A 412 -40.93 -61.03 -73.29
CA GLU A 412 -40.01 -61.06 -74.44
C GLU A 412 -39.19 -59.76 -74.57
N ASP A 413 -37.96 -59.89 -75.05
CA ASP A 413 -37.03 -58.77 -75.24
C ASP A 413 -37.47 -57.89 -76.43
N THR A 414 -37.74 -56.62 -76.16
CA THR A 414 -38.08 -55.58 -77.13
C THR A 414 -36.89 -54.65 -77.32
N SER A 415 -36.44 -54.49 -78.57
CA SER A 415 -35.31 -53.61 -78.89
C SER A 415 -35.78 -52.16 -79.02
N ILE A 416 -35.29 -51.30 -78.12
CA ILE A 416 -35.65 -49.90 -78.03
C ILE A 416 -34.38 -49.05 -78.11
N THR A 417 -34.41 -47.99 -78.91
CA THR A 417 -33.30 -47.03 -78.98
C THR A 417 -33.42 -46.04 -77.84
N VAL A 418 -32.38 -45.98 -77.02
CA VAL A 418 -32.29 -45.12 -75.85
C VAL A 418 -31.13 -44.16 -76.05
N GLY A 419 -31.38 -42.86 -75.93
CA GLY A 419 -30.37 -41.81 -76.12
C GLY A 419 -31.02 -40.43 -76.22
N GLY A 420 -30.21 -39.39 -76.31
CA GLY A 420 -30.66 -38.00 -76.34
C GLY A 420 -30.06 -37.15 -75.22
N MET A 421 -30.58 -35.94 -75.07
CA MET A 421 -30.08 -34.97 -74.10
C MET A 421 -30.67 -35.26 -72.71
N VAL A 422 -29.80 -35.56 -71.74
CA VAL A 422 -30.19 -35.90 -70.37
C VAL A 422 -29.64 -34.87 -69.40
N ALA A 423 -30.47 -34.45 -68.45
CA ALA A 423 -30.07 -33.58 -67.36
C ALA A 423 -29.34 -34.41 -66.28
N LEU A 424 -28.18 -33.92 -65.84
CA LEU A 424 -27.43 -34.48 -64.73
C LEU A 424 -27.68 -33.63 -63.49
N ASP A 425 -28.55 -34.12 -62.62
CA ASP A 425 -28.94 -33.44 -61.38
C ASP A 425 -28.22 -34.11 -60.21
N ILE A 426 -27.33 -33.36 -59.54
CA ILE A 426 -26.67 -33.83 -58.32
C ILE A 426 -27.65 -33.63 -57.17
N PRO A 427 -27.92 -34.64 -56.32
CA PRO A 427 -28.77 -34.42 -55.16
C PRO A 427 -28.15 -33.39 -54.22
N GLN A 428 -29.01 -32.55 -53.63
CA GLN A 428 -28.54 -31.49 -52.75
C GLN A 428 -27.86 -32.08 -51.50
N THR A 429 -26.60 -31.72 -51.28
CA THR A 429 -25.81 -32.11 -50.08
C THR A 429 -25.36 -30.87 -49.33
N ASP A 430 -25.65 -30.80 -48.03
CA ASP A 430 -25.17 -29.75 -47.11
C ASP A 430 -23.88 -30.23 -46.42
N VAL A 431 -22.76 -29.59 -46.77
CA VAL A 431 -21.43 -29.85 -46.20
C VAL A 431 -21.42 -29.72 -44.67
N LEU A 432 -22.22 -28.81 -44.09
CA LEU A 432 -22.29 -28.62 -42.64
C LEU A 432 -23.21 -29.62 -41.93
N ALA A 433 -23.96 -30.43 -42.67
CA ALA A 433 -24.78 -31.49 -42.13
C ALA A 433 -24.02 -32.82 -41.97
N TRP A 434 -22.74 -32.88 -42.34
CA TRP A 434 -21.92 -34.08 -42.16
C TRP A 434 -21.75 -34.40 -40.67
N ASN A 435 -22.21 -35.57 -40.23
CA ASN A 435 -22.15 -36.00 -38.83
C ASN A 435 -20.71 -36.19 -38.30
N GLY A 436 -19.72 -36.33 -39.19
CA GLY A 436 -18.31 -36.44 -38.79
C GLY A 436 -17.71 -35.15 -38.23
N TRP A 437 -18.41 -34.02 -38.35
CA TRP A 437 -17.99 -32.79 -37.66
C TRP A 437 -18.02 -32.93 -36.13
N GLY A 438 -18.80 -33.86 -35.58
CA GLY A 438 -18.75 -34.19 -34.15
C GLY A 438 -17.40 -34.78 -33.72
N ASP A 439 -16.74 -35.56 -34.58
CA ASP A 439 -15.41 -36.14 -34.30
C ASP A 439 -14.28 -35.11 -34.48
N PHE A 440 -14.53 -34.01 -35.21
CA PHE A 440 -13.61 -32.89 -35.35
C PHE A 440 -13.47 -32.02 -34.08
N HIS A 441 -14.30 -32.26 -33.05
CA HIS A 441 -14.29 -31.47 -31.80
C HIS A 441 -12.92 -31.44 -31.12
N ASP A 442 -12.16 -32.54 -31.11
CA ASP A 442 -10.83 -32.61 -30.51
C ASP A 442 -9.83 -31.73 -31.27
N GLN A 443 -9.92 -31.70 -32.60
CA GLN A 443 -9.09 -30.84 -33.45
C GLN A 443 -9.48 -29.37 -33.28
N TYR A 444 -10.78 -29.07 -33.19
CA TYR A 444 -11.30 -27.74 -32.91
C TYR A 444 -10.82 -27.20 -31.55
N LYS A 445 -10.95 -28.01 -30.50
CA LYS A 445 -10.48 -27.70 -29.15
C LYS A 445 -8.97 -27.46 -29.12
N LYS A 446 -8.20 -28.33 -29.77
CA LYS A 446 -6.75 -28.19 -29.90
C LYS A 446 -6.36 -26.90 -30.63
N GLY A 447 -6.97 -26.62 -31.79
CA GLY A 447 -6.74 -25.38 -32.54
C GLY A 447 -7.07 -24.13 -31.72
N THR A 448 -8.19 -24.16 -30.98
CA THR A 448 -8.59 -23.06 -30.08
C THR A 448 -7.54 -22.82 -28.98
N LEU A 449 -7.01 -23.88 -28.35
CA LEU A 449 -5.95 -23.77 -27.34
C LEU A 449 -4.62 -23.25 -27.94
N GLU A 450 -4.29 -23.62 -29.18
CA GLU A 450 -3.12 -23.10 -29.90
C GLU A 450 -3.26 -21.60 -30.20
N ILE A 451 -4.45 -21.16 -30.63
CA ILE A 451 -4.77 -19.73 -30.84
C ILE A 451 -4.70 -18.97 -29.52
N LEU A 452 -5.25 -19.51 -28.43
CA LEU A 452 -5.14 -18.95 -27.10
C LEU A 452 -3.66 -18.76 -26.70
N GLY A 453 -2.82 -19.76 -26.93
CA GLY A 453 -1.37 -19.67 -26.69
C GLY A 453 -0.67 -18.61 -27.54
N ALA A 454 -1.16 -18.33 -28.76
CA ALA A 454 -0.66 -17.23 -29.60
C ALA A 454 -1.09 -15.86 -29.06
N ILE A 455 -2.37 -15.69 -28.70
CA ILE A 455 -2.91 -14.46 -28.11
C ILE A 455 -2.16 -14.10 -26.83
N ARG A 456 -1.94 -15.06 -25.92
CA ARG A 456 -1.18 -14.83 -24.67
C ARG A 456 0.23 -14.31 -24.96
N ARG A 457 0.92 -14.88 -25.94
CA ARG A 457 2.27 -14.44 -26.36
C ARG A 457 2.26 -13.02 -26.93
N GLU A 458 1.22 -12.67 -27.69
CA GLU A 458 1.08 -11.33 -28.25
C GLU A 458 0.84 -10.27 -27.16
N ILE A 459 -0.06 -10.54 -26.21
CA ILE A 459 -0.31 -9.66 -25.06
C ILE A 459 0.96 -9.53 -24.19
N ALA A 460 1.64 -10.65 -23.94
CA ALA A 460 2.92 -10.65 -23.21
C ALA A 460 4.00 -9.83 -23.92
N SER A 461 4.04 -9.86 -25.26
CA SER A 461 4.95 -9.02 -26.04
C SER A 461 4.64 -7.54 -25.89
N VAL A 462 3.34 -7.14 -25.92
CA VAL A 462 2.95 -5.75 -25.64
C VAL A 462 3.38 -5.33 -24.22
N SER A 463 3.20 -6.21 -23.24
CA SER A 463 3.65 -5.97 -21.86
C SER A 463 5.16 -5.75 -21.76
N GLU A 464 5.96 -6.56 -22.47
CA GLU A 464 7.42 -6.38 -22.55
C GLU A 464 7.79 -5.05 -23.22
N GLN A 465 7.05 -4.61 -24.24
CA GLN A 465 7.29 -3.30 -24.85
C GLN A 465 6.91 -2.14 -23.94
N ILE A 466 5.84 -2.28 -23.13
CA ILE A 466 5.47 -1.27 -22.11
C ILE A 466 6.57 -1.16 -21.06
N SER A 467 7.12 -2.28 -20.58
CA SER A 467 8.18 -2.27 -19.55
C SER A 467 9.45 -1.53 -20.02
N ARG A 468 9.69 -1.50 -21.34
CA ARG A 468 10.82 -0.80 -21.98
C ARG A 468 10.46 0.56 -22.57
N SER A 469 9.21 1.00 -22.45
CA SER A 469 8.71 2.19 -23.13
C SER A 469 9.41 3.45 -22.64
N MET A 470 9.94 4.26 -23.56
CA MET A 470 10.50 5.58 -23.24
C MET A 470 9.44 6.69 -23.23
N PHE A 471 8.22 6.40 -23.71
CA PHE A 471 7.12 7.37 -23.80
C PHE A 471 6.28 7.43 -22.52
N LEU A 472 6.54 6.54 -21.57
CA LEU A 472 5.86 6.53 -20.29
C LEU A 472 6.56 7.50 -19.33
N PRO A 473 5.87 8.54 -18.83
CA PRO A 473 6.47 9.44 -17.86
C PRO A 473 6.71 8.71 -16.53
N LYS A 474 7.77 9.10 -15.82
CA LYS A 474 7.92 8.74 -14.41
C LYS A 474 6.82 9.42 -13.61
N GLY A 475 6.31 8.75 -12.58
CA GLY A 475 5.49 9.41 -11.57
C GLY A 475 6.38 10.12 -10.57
N GLU A 476 5.99 11.31 -10.14
CA GLU A 476 6.61 12.01 -9.02
C GLU A 476 5.63 12.01 -7.84
N LEU A 477 6.17 11.85 -6.63
CA LEU A 477 5.48 11.94 -5.36
C LEU A 477 6.12 13.07 -4.55
N THR A 478 5.29 13.86 -3.87
CA THR A 478 5.76 14.99 -3.07
C THR A 478 6.23 14.52 -1.70
N LEU A 479 5.54 13.53 -1.11
CA LEU A 479 5.81 13.00 0.22
C LEU A 479 5.96 14.16 1.24
N ASP A 480 4.97 15.07 1.22
CA ASP A 480 4.89 16.15 2.20
C ASP A 480 4.10 15.67 3.41
N PRO A 481 4.75 15.39 4.56
CA PRO A 481 4.06 14.84 5.72
C PRO A 481 2.95 15.75 6.26
N ARG A 482 2.85 17.02 5.85
CA ARG A 482 1.90 18.02 6.38
C ARG A 482 0.72 18.32 5.48
N ASP A 483 0.65 17.77 4.27
CA ASP A 483 -0.41 18.13 3.32
C ASP A 483 -1.76 17.44 3.64
N GLY A 484 -1.74 16.46 4.54
CA GLY A 484 -2.91 15.68 4.94
C GLY A 484 -3.39 14.69 3.86
N VAL A 485 -2.57 14.46 2.84
CA VAL A 485 -2.78 13.47 1.78
C VAL A 485 -1.93 12.26 2.12
N SER A 486 -2.52 11.06 2.04
CA SER A 486 -1.73 9.84 2.23
C SER A 486 -0.86 9.56 0.99
N PHE A 487 0.29 8.92 1.15
CA PHE A 487 1.13 8.52 0.02
C PHE A 487 0.35 7.73 -1.05
N LEU A 488 -0.61 6.87 -0.67
CA LEU A 488 -1.44 6.11 -1.62
C LEU A 488 -2.36 7.00 -2.45
N ASP A 489 -2.87 8.08 -1.86
CA ASP A 489 -3.68 9.05 -2.57
C ASP A 489 -2.81 9.93 -3.49
N GLU A 490 -1.57 10.25 -3.10
CA GLU A 490 -0.58 10.84 -4.01
C GLU A 490 -0.27 9.90 -5.19
N MET A 491 -0.05 8.60 -4.93
CA MET A 491 0.17 7.60 -5.99
C MET A 491 -0.99 7.53 -6.98
N LYS A 492 -2.24 7.61 -6.52
CA LYS A 492 -3.42 7.65 -7.41
C LYS A 492 -3.47 8.94 -8.24
N ALA A 493 -3.11 10.08 -7.65
CA ALA A 493 -3.03 11.34 -8.40
C ALA A 493 -1.95 11.25 -9.49
N SER A 494 -0.77 10.72 -9.16
CA SER A 494 0.33 10.48 -10.09
C SER A 494 -0.05 9.48 -11.20
N LEU A 495 -0.82 8.43 -10.87
CA LEU A 495 -1.36 7.48 -11.85
C LEU A 495 -2.26 8.17 -12.88
N THR A 496 -3.12 9.07 -12.41
CA THR A 496 -4.07 9.79 -13.28
C THR A 496 -3.30 10.57 -14.36
N ILE A 497 -2.22 11.23 -13.98
CA ILE A 497 -1.33 11.97 -14.89
C ILE A 497 -0.67 11.02 -15.91
N ALA A 498 -0.21 9.84 -15.48
CA ALA A 498 0.39 8.85 -16.37
C ALA A 498 -0.63 8.28 -17.39
N LEU A 499 -1.89 8.16 -16.98
CA LEU A 499 -2.99 7.67 -17.81
C LEU A 499 -3.53 8.71 -18.80
N ASP A 500 -3.39 10.01 -18.54
CA ASP A 500 -3.82 11.08 -19.48
C ASP A 500 -3.17 10.94 -20.86
N HIS A 501 -1.94 10.44 -20.91
CA HIS A 501 -1.17 10.23 -22.15
C HIS A 501 -1.11 8.75 -22.58
N LYS A 502 -2.04 7.91 -22.10
CA LYS A 502 -2.04 6.46 -22.38
C LYS A 502 -2.04 6.09 -23.85
N GLY A 503 -2.74 6.87 -24.66
CA GLY A 503 -2.86 6.57 -26.09
C GLY A 503 -1.53 6.63 -26.84
N THR A 504 -0.57 7.44 -26.39
CA THR A 504 0.75 7.62 -27.00
C THR A 504 1.66 6.41 -26.77
N TRP A 505 1.80 5.98 -25.52
CA TRP A 505 2.72 4.91 -25.17
C TRP A 505 2.16 3.51 -25.42
N ILE A 506 0.84 3.29 -25.29
CA ILE A 506 0.21 1.99 -25.64
C ILE A 506 0.36 1.74 -27.14
N ARG A 507 0.07 2.73 -27.98
CA ARG A 507 0.17 2.58 -29.44
C ARG A 507 1.60 2.29 -29.89
N ALA A 508 2.58 2.95 -29.28
CA ALA A 508 3.99 2.67 -29.54
C ALA A 508 4.37 1.23 -29.15
N ALA A 509 3.92 0.76 -27.97
CA ALA A 509 4.17 -0.60 -27.52
C ALA A 509 3.52 -1.66 -28.43
N MET A 510 2.26 -1.47 -28.81
CA MET A 510 1.55 -2.35 -29.74
C MET A 510 2.22 -2.40 -31.12
N SER A 511 2.62 -1.25 -31.67
CA SER A 511 3.32 -1.19 -32.95
C SER A 511 4.67 -1.89 -32.93
N ALA A 512 5.39 -1.85 -31.80
CA ALA A 512 6.66 -2.54 -31.64
C ALA A 512 6.47 -4.07 -31.49
N ALA A 513 5.43 -4.49 -30.75
CA ALA A 513 5.08 -5.90 -30.55
C ALA A 513 4.58 -6.58 -31.84
N GLY A 514 3.83 -5.87 -32.68
CA GLY A 514 3.27 -6.40 -33.94
C GLY A 514 4.29 -6.74 -35.04
N SER A 515 5.60 -6.59 -34.79
CA SER A 515 6.66 -6.79 -35.78
C SER A 515 7.06 -8.25 -36.03
N ALA A 516 6.51 -9.21 -35.29
CA ALA A 516 6.98 -10.60 -35.35
C ALA A 516 5.84 -11.62 -35.47
N VAL A 517 5.93 -12.41 -36.55
CA VAL A 517 5.29 -13.72 -36.81
C VAL A 517 3.98 -13.67 -37.61
N MET A 518 4.10 -14.08 -38.87
CA MET A 518 3.01 -14.64 -39.67
C MET A 518 2.84 -16.11 -39.27
N THR A 519 1.70 -16.49 -38.71
CA THR A 519 1.30 -17.89 -38.55
C THR A 519 -0.01 -18.10 -39.27
N ALA A 520 -0.06 -19.13 -40.13
CA ALA A 520 -1.34 -19.61 -40.66
C ALA A 520 -2.27 -19.98 -39.50
N ASP A 521 -3.57 -19.76 -39.66
CA ASP A 521 -4.55 -20.10 -38.64
C ASP A 521 -4.59 -21.64 -38.47
N PRO A 522 -4.16 -22.18 -37.31
CA PRO A 522 -4.05 -23.63 -37.11
C PRO A 522 -5.40 -24.33 -37.23
N LEU A 523 -6.50 -23.64 -36.87
CA LEU A 523 -7.84 -24.18 -37.00
C LEU A 523 -8.29 -24.22 -38.46
N ALA A 524 -7.99 -23.18 -39.24
CA ALA A 524 -8.29 -23.16 -40.66
C ALA A 524 -7.52 -24.26 -41.41
N GLU A 525 -6.24 -24.47 -41.08
CA GLU A 525 -5.43 -25.54 -41.69
C GLU A 525 -5.92 -26.93 -41.31
N ALA A 526 -6.29 -27.17 -40.05
CA ALA A 526 -6.90 -28.43 -39.62
C ALA A 526 -8.22 -28.69 -40.37
N THR A 527 -9.06 -27.66 -40.52
CA THR A 527 -10.35 -27.77 -41.23
C THR A 527 -10.16 -28.09 -42.71
N LYS A 528 -9.16 -27.48 -43.37
CA LYS A 528 -8.81 -27.79 -44.77
C LYS A 528 -8.33 -29.24 -44.90
N ALA A 529 -7.49 -29.70 -43.99
CA ALA A 529 -6.98 -31.06 -43.99
C ALA A 529 -8.12 -32.08 -43.82
N GLU A 530 -9.01 -31.87 -42.85
CA GLU A 530 -10.16 -32.75 -42.59
C GLU A 530 -11.12 -32.81 -43.78
N PHE A 531 -11.41 -31.65 -44.39
CA PHE A 531 -12.25 -31.57 -45.59
C PHE A 531 -11.63 -32.33 -46.77
N LEU A 532 -10.32 -32.23 -46.96
CA LEU A 532 -9.61 -32.92 -48.04
C LEU A 532 -9.54 -34.43 -47.82
N GLU A 533 -9.31 -34.86 -46.57
CA GLU A 533 -9.24 -36.28 -46.20
C GLU A 533 -10.60 -36.97 -46.33
N ASN A 534 -11.69 -36.29 -45.95
CA ASN A 534 -13.05 -36.86 -45.96
C ASN A 534 -13.94 -36.32 -47.09
N ARG A 535 -13.37 -35.69 -48.12
CA ARG A 535 -14.09 -35.01 -49.20
C ARG A 535 -15.25 -35.81 -49.77
N ASP A 536 -14.99 -37.06 -50.14
CA ASP A 536 -15.99 -37.90 -50.83
C ASP A 536 -17.14 -38.31 -49.90
N VAL A 537 -16.87 -38.43 -48.59
CA VAL A 537 -17.87 -38.72 -47.56
C VAL A 537 -18.69 -37.47 -47.24
N ILE A 538 -18.03 -36.32 -47.07
CA ILE A 538 -18.66 -35.02 -46.81
C ILE A 538 -19.61 -34.64 -47.94
N LEU A 539 -19.21 -34.87 -49.20
CA LEU A 539 -20.00 -34.56 -50.39
C LEU A 539 -20.96 -35.70 -50.80
N ASN A 540 -21.02 -36.78 -50.01
CA ASN A 540 -21.88 -37.94 -50.22
C ASN A 540 -21.76 -38.54 -51.63
N ARG A 541 -20.52 -38.67 -52.14
CA ARG A 541 -20.22 -39.05 -53.54
C ARG A 541 -20.93 -40.33 -53.97
N GLN A 542 -20.87 -41.38 -53.16
CA GLN A 542 -21.45 -42.68 -53.51
C GLN A 542 -22.96 -42.60 -53.75
N GLN A 543 -23.70 -42.00 -52.81
CA GLN A 543 -25.15 -41.85 -52.91
C GLN A 543 -25.54 -40.86 -54.01
N ALA A 544 -24.72 -39.81 -54.23
CA ALA A 544 -24.93 -38.86 -55.31
C ALA A 544 -24.82 -39.52 -56.69
N LEU A 545 -23.77 -40.32 -56.92
CA LEU A 545 -23.61 -41.06 -58.17
C LEU A 545 -24.74 -42.07 -58.40
N GLU A 546 -25.16 -42.81 -57.37
CA GLU A 546 -26.29 -43.74 -57.46
C GLU A 546 -27.60 -43.02 -57.81
N SER A 547 -27.84 -41.83 -57.24
CA SER A 547 -29.00 -40.99 -57.54
C SER A 547 -28.93 -40.39 -58.94
N MET A 548 -27.76 -39.92 -59.37
CA MET A 548 -27.55 -39.38 -60.72
C MET A 548 -27.75 -40.45 -61.79
N VAL A 549 -27.16 -41.63 -61.59
CA VAL A 549 -27.39 -42.81 -62.47
C VAL A 549 -28.87 -43.16 -62.50
N SER A 550 -29.54 -43.10 -61.34
CA SER A 550 -30.97 -43.36 -61.27
C SER A 550 -31.80 -42.36 -62.07
N SER A 551 -31.52 -41.06 -61.92
CA SER A 551 -32.19 -39.99 -62.67
C SER A 551 -31.93 -40.09 -64.17
N VAL A 552 -30.68 -40.37 -64.56
CA VAL A 552 -30.31 -40.58 -65.97
C VAL A 552 -31.08 -41.75 -66.57
N ALA A 553 -31.13 -42.89 -65.87
CA ALA A 553 -31.89 -44.05 -66.30
C ALA A 553 -33.39 -43.75 -66.41
N GLU A 554 -33.97 -43.02 -65.46
CA GLU A 554 -35.38 -42.63 -65.50
C GLU A 554 -35.70 -41.70 -66.67
N GLN A 555 -34.84 -40.72 -66.97
CA GLN A 555 -35.02 -39.81 -68.09
C GLN A 555 -34.90 -40.52 -69.44
N LEU A 556 -33.88 -41.36 -69.57
CA LEU A 556 -33.65 -42.19 -70.76
C LEU A 556 -34.81 -43.15 -71.01
N LEU A 557 -35.29 -43.84 -69.98
CA LEU A 557 -36.43 -44.74 -70.07
C LEU A 557 -37.74 -43.99 -70.35
N SER A 558 -37.97 -42.84 -69.70
CA SER A 558 -39.15 -41.99 -69.96
C SER A 558 -39.19 -41.51 -71.42
N SER A 559 -38.06 -41.06 -71.95
CA SER A 559 -37.95 -40.62 -73.35
C SER A 559 -38.20 -41.77 -74.31
N ALA A 560 -37.63 -42.94 -74.01
CA ALA A 560 -37.76 -44.13 -74.84
C ALA A 560 -39.20 -44.70 -74.86
N ILE A 561 -39.90 -44.67 -73.72
CA ILE A 561 -41.30 -45.12 -73.60
C ILE A 561 -42.28 -44.12 -74.22
N SER A 562 -42.02 -42.80 -74.10
CA SER A 562 -42.90 -41.78 -74.66
C SER A 562 -43.00 -41.84 -76.20
N ASP A 563 -42.00 -42.41 -76.86
CA ASP A 563 -41.95 -42.62 -78.31
C ASP A 563 -42.48 -44.01 -78.74
N GLN A 564 -43.01 -44.82 -77.82
CA GLN A 564 -43.47 -46.20 -78.06
C GLN A 564 -44.97 -46.36 -77.74
N ASP A 565 -45.69 -47.16 -78.55
CA ASP A 565 -47.11 -47.50 -78.35
C ASP A 565 -47.31 -48.76 -77.46
N GLN A 566 -46.25 -49.34 -76.90
CA GLN A 566 -46.27 -50.59 -76.12
C GLN A 566 -46.11 -50.35 -74.61
N ASP A 567 -46.81 -51.15 -73.80
CA ASP A 567 -46.72 -51.12 -72.34
C ASP A 567 -45.44 -51.85 -71.90
N ILE A 568 -44.53 -51.11 -71.25
CA ILE A 568 -43.20 -51.59 -70.87
C ILE A 568 -43.11 -51.54 -69.33
N PRO A 569 -42.85 -52.68 -68.65
CA PRO A 569 -42.68 -52.72 -67.20
C PRO A 569 -41.59 -51.77 -66.71
N TRP A 570 -42.00 -50.71 -66.01
CA TRP A 570 -41.09 -49.63 -65.58
C TRP A 570 -39.97 -50.13 -64.65
N ASP A 571 -40.32 -50.86 -63.58
CA ASP A 571 -39.39 -51.16 -62.49
C ASP A 571 -38.27 -52.15 -62.88
N GLU A 572 -38.55 -53.15 -63.72
CA GLU A 572 -37.55 -54.12 -64.17
C GLU A 572 -36.59 -53.51 -65.18
N ASN A 573 -37.11 -52.76 -66.15
CA ASN A 573 -36.33 -52.10 -67.18
C ASN A 573 -35.48 -50.95 -66.63
N LEU A 574 -36.00 -50.22 -65.64
CA LEU A 574 -35.24 -49.21 -64.94
C LEU A 574 -34.04 -49.83 -64.19
N LYS A 575 -34.20 -51.00 -63.54
CA LYS A 575 -33.09 -51.72 -62.90
C LYS A 575 -32.05 -52.21 -63.89
N LEU A 576 -32.48 -52.77 -65.02
CA LEU A 576 -31.60 -53.20 -66.11
C LEU A 576 -30.78 -52.03 -66.66
N LEU A 577 -31.43 -50.90 -66.93
CA LEU A 577 -30.79 -49.70 -67.46
C LEU A 577 -29.77 -49.10 -66.46
N LYS A 578 -30.11 -49.05 -65.16
CA LYS A 578 -29.14 -48.65 -64.12
C LYS A 578 -27.92 -49.58 -64.07
N GLY A 579 -28.14 -50.89 -64.16
CA GLY A 579 -27.07 -51.89 -64.18
C GLY A 579 -26.17 -51.76 -65.42
N LEU A 580 -26.75 -51.46 -66.58
CA LEU A 580 -26.03 -51.21 -67.82
C LEU A 580 -25.20 -49.91 -67.74
N ILE A 581 -25.76 -48.82 -67.24
CA ILE A 581 -25.01 -47.56 -67.08
C ILE A 581 -23.78 -47.78 -66.19
N VAL A 582 -23.93 -48.45 -65.05
CA VAL A 582 -22.82 -48.67 -64.09
C VAL A 582 -21.78 -49.66 -64.61
N GLY A 583 -22.18 -50.64 -65.43
CA GLY A 583 -21.32 -51.75 -65.86
C GLY A 583 -20.68 -51.58 -67.24
N ASP A 584 -20.98 -50.52 -67.98
CA ASP A 584 -20.54 -50.34 -69.37
C ASP A 584 -19.50 -49.23 -69.54
N ASP A 585 -18.28 -49.65 -69.86
CA ASP A 585 -17.15 -48.77 -70.16
C ASP A 585 -17.21 -48.19 -71.59
N GLU A 586 -17.95 -48.80 -72.52
CA GLU A 586 -18.01 -48.36 -73.93
C GLU A 586 -19.05 -47.26 -74.16
N TRP A 587 -20.17 -47.25 -73.42
CA TRP A 587 -21.24 -46.25 -73.56
C TRP A 587 -20.91 -44.89 -72.94
N GLY A 588 -19.96 -44.83 -71.99
CA GLY A 588 -19.41 -43.58 -71.46
C GLY A 588 -20.38 -42.70 -70.65
N VAL A 589 -21.58 -43.20 -70.35
CA VAL A 589 -22.61 -42.48 -69.59
C VAL A 589 -22.20 -42.31 -68.13
N TYR A 590 -21.74 -43.39 -67.49
CA TYR A 590 -21.27 -43.34 -66.10
C TYR A 590 -20.03 -42.46 -65.93
N ASP A 591 -19.09 -42.54 -66.88
CA ASP A 591 -17.95 -41.62 -66.99
C ASP A 591 -18.38 -40.15 -67.03
N SER A 592 -19.47 -39.85 -67.74
CA SER A 592 -20.00 -38.48 -67.86
C SER A 592 -20.72 -38.03 -66.58
N VAL A 593 -21.39 -38.95 -65.88
CA VAL A 593 -21.96 -38.75 -64.54
C VAL A 593 -20.84 -38.45 -63.53
N GLU A 594 -19.79 -39.27 -63.47
CA GLU A 594 -18.65 -39.07 -62.56
C GLU A 594 -17.91 -37.76 -62.84
N ARG A 595 -17.58 -37.46 -64.10
CA ARG A 595 -16.91 -36.19 -64.46
C ARG A 595 -17.74 -34.96 -64.07
N THR A 596 -19.06 -35.04 -64.21
CA THR A 596 -19.95 -33.93 -63.86
C THR A 596 -19.98 -33.72 -62.36
N PHE A 597 -20.11 -34.81 -61.58
CA PHE A 597 -19.98 -34.75 -60.12
C PHE A 597 -18.63 -34.17 -59.69
N ASP A 598 -17.52 -34.73 -60.20
CA ASP A 598 -16.17 -34.33 -59.79
C ASP A 598 -15.89 -32.86 -60.11
N LYS A 599 -16.37 -32.36 -61.26
CA LYS A 599 -16.23 -30.95 -61.64
C LYS A 599 -16.94 -30.02 -60.66
N GLN A 600 -18.18 -30.34 -60.27
CA GLN A 600 -18.93 -29.52 -59.31
C GLN A 600 -18.37 -29.64 -57.89
N ALA A 601 -17.97 -30.85 -57.47
CA ALA A 601 -17.29 -31.09 -56.21
C ALA A 601 -15.96 -30.32 -56.12
N GLN A 602 -15.19 -30.25 -57.21
CA GLN A 602 -13.93 -29.52 -57.27
C GLN A 602 -14.14 -28.00 -57.27
N PHE A 603 -15.23 -27.52 -57.88
CA PHE A 603 -15.65 -26.12 -57.80
C PHE A 603 -15.97 -25.72 -56.34
N LEU A 604 -16.82 -26.48 -55.66
CA LEU A 604 -17.16 -26.23 -54.25
C LEU A 604 -15.92 -26.32 -53.35
N GLN A 605 -15.09 -27.36 -53.52
CA GLN A 605 -13.81 -27.48 -52.80
C GLN A 605 -12.93 -26.24 -53.02
N GLY A 606 -12.84 -25.75 -54.25
CA GLY A 606 -12.07 -24.55 -54.59
C GLY A 606 -12.51 -23.35 -53.76
N TYR A 607 -13.83 -23.09 -53.68
CA TYR A 607 -14.38 -22.02 -52.84
C TYR A 607 -14.23 -22.31 -51.35
N PHE A 608 -14.36 -23.57 -50.91
CA PHE A 608 -14.19 -23.96 -49.51
C PHE A 608 -12.76 -23.65 -49.02
N LEU A 609 -11.75 -24.11 -49.78
CA LEU A 609 -10.35 -23.84 -49.46
C LEU A 609 -9.99 -22.36 -49.62
N ALA A 610 -10.54 -21.69 -50.64
CA ALA A 610 -10.33 -20.26 -50.87
C ALA A 610 -10.94 -19.42 -49.75
N GLY A 611 -12.15 -19.73 -49.28
CA GLY A 611 -12.80 -19.03 -48.18
C GLY A 611 -12.05 -19.15 -46.88
N LEU A 612 -11.60 -20.36 -46.54
CA LEU A 612 -10.74 -20.57 -45.38
C LEU A 612 -9.37 -19.92 -45.55
N SER A 613 -8.88 -19.71 -46.77
CA SER A 613 -7.60 -19.03 -47.04
C SER A 613 -7.75 -17.51 -47.13
N GLN A 614 -8.88 -16.97 -47.58
CA GLN A 614 -9.14 -15.53 -47.71
C GLN A 614 -9.70 -14.93 -46.42
N GLY A 615 -10.56 -15.66 -45.72
CA GLY A 615 -10.99 -15.34 -44.36
C GLY A 615 -9.82 -15.42 -43.36
N SER A 616 -8.81 -16.26 -43.61
CA SER A 616 -7.57 -16.30 -42.81
C SER A 616 -6.39 -15.48 -43.37
N ALA A 617 -6.43 -15.03 -44.62
CA ALA A 617 -5.33 -14.31 -45.28
C ALA A 617 -5.79 -13.08 -46.08
N SER A 618 -6.78 -12.31 -45.60
CA SER A 618 -7.03 -10.99 -46.17
C SER A 618 -5.79 -10.10 -45.95
N GLY A 619 -5.02 -9.93 -47.03
CA GLY A 619 -3.68 -9.37 -47.01
C GLY A 619 -3.68 -7.86 -46.81
N ALA A 620 -3.46 -7.42 -45.58
CA ALA A 620 -2.47 -6.40 -45.21
C ALA A 620 -2.45 -6.24 -43.68
N MET A 621 -1.52 -6.97 -43.04
CA MET A 621 -0.97 -6.70 -41.70
C MET A 621 -1.92 -6.94 -40.52
N SER A 622 -2.25 -8.20 -40.18
CA SER A 622 -2.86 -8.51 -38.88
C SER A 622 -2.03 -9.51 -38.06
N SER A 623 -1.50 -9.00 -36.96
CA SER A 623 -1.36 -9.80 -35.74
C SER A 623 -2.78 -10.02 -35.16
N ARG A 624 -3.02 -11.00 -34.27
CA ARG A 624 -4.40 -11.27 -33.76
C ARG A 624 -5.02 -10.02 -33.12
N MET A 625 -4.19 -9.13 -32.59
CA MET A 625 -4.59 -7.80 -32.13
C MET A 625 -5.22 -6.93 -33.21
N GLY A 626 -4.70 -6.96 -34.45
CA GLY A 626 -5.29 -6.24 -35.59
C GLY A 626 -6.71 -6.69 -35.91
N ASP A 627 -6.96 -8.00 -35.86
CA ASP A 627 -8.30 -8.58 -36.08
C ASP A 627 -9.27 -8.14 -34.98
N VAL A 628 -8.82 -8.17 -33.72
CA VAL A 628 -9.61 -7.69 -32.58
C VAL A 628 -9.93 -6.19 -32.72
N ILE A 629 -8.97 -5.36 -33.15
CA ILE A 629 -9.20 -3.93 -33.41
C ILE A 629 -10.27 -3.74 -34.49
N ALA A 630 -10.16 -4.48 -35.59
CA ALA A 630 -11.11 -4.37 -36.71
C ALA A 630 -12.54 -4.76 -36.30
N ARG A 631 -12.69 -5.82 -35.49
CA ARG A 631 -13.99 -6.35 -35.06
C ARG A 631 -14.62 -5.54 -33.92
N THR A 632 -13.83 -5.05 -32.97
CA THR A 632 -14.34 -4.30 -31.82
C THR A 632 -14.43 -2.80 -32.06
N GLY A 633 -13.67 -2.28 -33.02
CA GLY A 633 -13.49 -0.83 -33.22
C GLY A 633 -12.64 -0.17 -32.13
N ASP A 634 -12.11 -0.92 -31.16
CA ASP A 634 -11.20 -0.39 -30.14
C ASP A 634 -9.77 -0.37 -30.69
N PRO A 635 -9.15 0.81 -30.91
CA PRO A 635 -7.78 0.91 -31.41
C PRO A 635 -6.71 0.32 -30.49
N TYR A 636 -7.07 -0.05 -29.26
CA TYR A 636 -6.18 -0.66 -28.27
C TYR A 636 -6.57 -2.10 -27.90
N ALA A 637 -7.54 -2.70 -28.60
CA ALA A 637 -7.98 -4.08 -28.36
C ALA A 637 -8.28 -4.40 -26.88
N GLY A 638 -8.89 -3.48 -26.14
CA GLY A 638 -9.21 -3.61 -24.72
C GLY A 638 -8.04 -3.42 -23.75
N ILE A 639 -6.78 -3.37 -24.22
CA ILE A 639 -5.58 -3.23 -23.39
C ILE A 639 -5.62 -1.93 -22.58
N SER A 640 -6.05 -0.82 -23.22
CA SER A 640 -6.10 0.49 -22.56
C SER A 640 -7.08 0.52 -21.39
N VAL A 641 -8.24 -0.12 -21.55
CA VAL A 641 -9.28 -0.19 -20.53
C VAL A 641 -8.79 -1.04 -19.37
N VAL A 642 -8.29 -2.25 -19.65
CA VAL A 642 -7.75 -3.17 -18.66
C VAL A 642 -6.64 -2.52 -17.81
N LEU A 643 -5.67 -1.87 -18.45
CA LEU A 643 -4.58 -1.18 -17.73
C LEU A 643 -5.07 -0.04 -16.85
N SER A 644 -6.04 0.74 -17.33
CA SER A 644 -6.56 1.89 -16.57
C SER A 644 -7.37 1.41 -15.37
N ASP A 645 -8.28 0.46 -15.59
CA ASP A 645 -9.23 -0.01 -14.60
C ASP A 645 -8.53 -0.86 -13.54
N ASP A 646 -7.67 -1.81 -13.92
CA ASP A 646 -7.02 -2.73 -12.98
C ASP A 646 -6.06 -1.99 -12.05
N VAL A 647 -5.22 -1.08 -12.58
CA VAL A 647 -4.26 -0.34 -11.74
C VAL A 647 -4.99 0.65 -10.83
N SER A 648 -6.01 1.36 -11.34
CA SER A 648 -6.80 2.29 -10.53
C SER A 648 -7.58 1.54 -9.43
N ARG A 649 -8.13 0.38 -9.76
CA ARG A 649 -8.83 -0.49 -8.81
C ARG A 649 -7.87 -1.05 -7.76
N LEU A 650 -6.70 -1.54 -8.16
CA LEU A 650 -5.67 -2.04 -7.24
C LEU A 650 -5.25 -0.97 -6.22
N LEU A 651 -4.90 0.24 -6.67
CA LEU A 651 -4.53 1.32 -5.74
C LEU A 651 -5.70 1.73 -4.83
N SER A 652 -6.93 1.67 -5.34
CA SER A 652 -8.14 1.91 -4.54
C SER A 652 -8.37 0.83 -3.50
N GLU A 653 -8.17 -0.44 -3.84
CA GLU A 653 -8.26 -1.57 -2.92
C GLU A 653 -7.16 -1.53 -1.85
N ILE A 654 -5.91 -1.23 -2.22
CA ILE A 654 -4.81 -1.02 -1.25
C ILE A 654 -5.20 0.10 -0.28
N SER A 655 -5.58 1.27 -0.79
CA SER A 655 -5.98 2.42 0.03
C SER A 655 -7.18 2.14 0.93
N ASN A 656 -8.21 1.45 0.42
CA ASN A 656 -9.35 1.03 1.22
C ASN A 656 -8.95 0.00 2.28
N GLY A 657 -8.06 -0.94 1.96
CA GLY A 657 -7.52 -1.93 2.89
C GLY A 657 -6.79 -1.28 4.08
N PHE A 658 -5.93 -0.29 3.81
CA PHE A 658 -5.27 0.52 4.84
C PHE A 658 -6.27 1.22 5.76
N ARG A 659 -7.31 1.84 5.18
CA ARG A 659 -8.35 2.56 5.92
C ARG A 659 -9.21 1.62 6.77
N LEU A 660 -9.60 0.46 6.23
CA LEU A 660 -10.42 -0.53 6.93
C LEU A 660 -9.68 -1.19 8.11
N ARG A 661 -8.37 -1.41 7.96
CA ARG A 661 -7.52 -1.91 9.06
C ARG A 661 -7.28 -0.86 10.15
N GLY A 662 -7.48 0.41 9.85
CA GLY A 662 -7.25 1.51 10.80
C GLY A 662 -5.77 1.71 11.13
N ASN A 663 -4.86 1.19 10.29
CA ASN A 663 -3.42 1.27 10.51
C ASN A 663 -2.84 2.65 10.18
N GLN A 664 -3.57 3.48 9.43
CA GLN A 664 -3.13 4.83 9.10
C GLN A 664 -3.03 5.68 10.39
N MET A 665 -1.85 6.25 10.61
CA MET A 665 -1.57 7.05 11.80
C MET A 665 -1.18 8.47 11.41
N ILE A 666 -1.73 9.43 12.13
CA ILE A 666 -1.38 10.83 12.02
C ILE A 666 -0.92 11.32 13.40
N ILE A 667 0.19 12.06 13.44
CA ILE A 667 0.83 12.47 14.68
C ILE A 667 0.82 13.99 14.79
N SER A 668 0.41 14.51 15.94
CA SER A 668 0.45 15.96 16.20
C SER A 668 1.76 16.33 16.88
N LEU A 669 2.65 16.98 16.14
CA LEU A 669 3.89 17.52 16.67
C LEU A 669 3.71 18.93 17.24
N PRO A 670 4.31 19.22 18.42
CA PRO A 670 4.39 20.57 18.94
C PRO A 670 5.13 21.51 17.98
N SER A 671 4.62 22.71 17.76
CA SER A 671 5.28 23.74 16.93
C SER A 671 6.44 24.43 17.64
N SER A 672 6.43 24.45 18.97
CA SER A 672 7.46 25.05 19.82
C SER A 672 8.42 24.00 20.39
N SER A 673 9.73 24.31 20.44
CA SER A 673 10.78 23.48 21.05
C SER A 673 10.89 23.58 22.58
N TYR A 674 10.02 24.36 23.22
CA TYR A 674 9.98 24.61 24.67
C TYR A 674 8.56 24.51 25.20
N PHE A 675 8.37 24.16 26.46
CA PHE A 675 7.11 24.19 27.21
C PHE A 675 6.87 25.59 27.78
N SER A 676 5.64 26.10 27.67
CA SER A 676 5.23 27.34 28.34
C SER A 676 4.64 27.02 29.70
N LEU A 677 5.29 27.45 30.77
CA LEU A 677 4.87 27.22 32.16
C LEU A 677 4.32 28.50 32.77
N LEU A 678 3.24 28.39 33.53
CA LEU A 678 2.64 29.49 34.26
C LEU A 678 3.15 29.51 35.70
N GLY A 679 3.81 30.59 36.09
CA GLY A 679 4.27 30.84 37.45
C GLY A 679 3.12 31.17 38.41
N PRO A 680 3.37 31.11 39.73
CA PRO A 680 2.40 31.49 40.75
C PRO A 680 2.05 32.99 40.72
N ASP A 681 2.91 33.82 40.12
CA ASP A 681 2.71 35.26 39.88
C ASP A 681 1.93 35.56 38.59
N GLY A 682 1.50 34.51 37.86
CA GLY A 682 0.79 34.62 36.59
C GLY A 682 1.69 34.90 35.39
N ARG A 683 3.02 34.91 35.53
CA ARG A 683 3.95 35.09 34.41
C ARG A 683 4.21 33.78 33.69
N SER A 684 4.43 33.86 32.37
CA SER A 684 4.81 32.70 31.56
C SER A 684 6.34 32.55 31.53
N HIS A 685 6.81 31.31 31.63
CA HIS A 685 8.21 30.92 31.60
C HIS A 685 8.42 29.85 30.52
N GLN A 686 9.52 29.92 29.80
CA GLN A 686 9.89 28.92 28.80
C GLN A 686 10.81 27.87 29.41
N GLU A 687 10.48 26.61 29.21
CA GLU A 687 11.27 25.48 29.69
C GLU A 687 11.60 24.53 28.54
N SER A 688 12.86 24.11 28.45
CA SER A 688 13.27 23.03 27.55
C SER A 688 13.71 21.82 28.36
N LEU A 689 13.66 20.63 27.76
CA LEU A 689 14.20 19.41 28.34
C LEU A 689 15.42 18.99 27.54
N ARG A 690 16.47 18.55 28.25
CA ARG A 690 17.59 17.84 27.66
C ARG A 690 17.30 16.35 27.72
N VAL A 691 17.43 15.69 26.57
CA VAL A 691 17.14 14.28 26.40
C VAL A 691 18.40 13.59 25.90
N GLU A 692 18.79 12.54 26.60
CA GLU A 692 19.79 11.59 26.11
C GLU A 692 19.15 10.22 26.02
N LEU A 693 19.28 9.58 24.86
CA LEU A 693 18.80 8.23 24.61
C LEU A 693 19.99 7.36 24.23
N THR A 694 20.17 6.26 24.96
CA THR A 694 21.24 5.29 24.71
C THR A 694 20.67 3.89 24.53
N TYR A 695 21.30 3.12 23.65
CA TYR A 695 20.89 1.76 23.32
C TYR A 695 21.78 0.73 24.03
N PRO A 696 21.23 -0.37 24.57
CA PRO A 696 22.03 -1.43 25.17
C PRO A 696 22.99 -2.04 24.12
N ASN A 697 24.27 -2.15 24.45
CA ASN A 697 25.31 -2.79 23.62
C ASN A 697 25.61 -2.12 22.25
N GLU A 698 25.91 -0.81 22.25
CA GLU A 698 26.43 -0.07 21.08
C GLU A 698 27.69 -0.68 20.40
N ARG A 699 28.32 -1.69 21.01
CA ARG A 699 29.55 -2.31 20.50
C ARG A 699 29.34 -3.26 19.32
N SER A 700 28.10 -3.61 18.99
CA SER A 700 27.75 -4.46 17.85
C SER A 700 26.53 -3.88 17.12
N PRO A 701 26.66 -3.44 15.85
CA PRO A 701 25.53 -2.94 15.05
C PRO A 701 24.37 -3.94 15.03
N GLY A 702 23.15 -3.48 15.32
CA GLY A 702 21.93 -4.30 15.33
C GLY A 702 21.68 -5.17 16.56
N SER A 703 22.57 -5.18 17.56
CA SER A 703 22.41 -6.06 18.74
C SER A 703 21.45 -5.55 19.82
N TRP A 704 20.93 -4.32 19.68
CA TRP A 704 20.06 -3.69 20.67
C TRP A 704 18.57 -4.04 20.48
N ILE A 705 18.20 -4.58 19.31
CA ILE A 705 16.86 -5.10 18.99
C ILE A 705 16.96 -6.59 18.72
N SER A 706 16.03 -7.36 19.28
CA SER A 706 15.71 -8.71 18.81
C SER A 706 14.54 -8.62 17.84
N SER A 707 14.75 -8.97 16.57
CA SER A 707 13.70 -9.00 15.54
C SER A 707 13.53 -10.40 14.95
N SER A 708 12.34 -10.66 14.41
CA SER A 708 12.06 -11.77 13.51
C SER A 708 11.00 -11.33 12.51
N ILE A 709 11.32 -11.46 11.22
CA ILE A 709 10.41 -11.21 10.11
C ILE A 709 10.12 -12.57 9.47
N VAL A 710 8.86 -13.01 9.52
CA VAL A 710 8.38 -14.21 8.85
C VAL A 710 7.70 -13.79 7.56
N ASP A 711 8.26 -14.25 6.44
CA ASP A 711 7.74 -13.95 5.11
C ASP A 711 6.40 -14.66 4.81
N PRO A 712 5.67 -14.22 3.77
CA PRO A 712 4.39 -14.83 3.38
C PRO A 712 4.50 -16.30 2.95
N ARG A 713 5.69 -16.78 2.56
CA ARG A 713 5.90 -18.18 2.17
C ARG A 713 5.78 -19.12 3.38
N ASN A 714 6.22 -18.64 4.54
CA ASN A 714 6.25 -19.40 5.77
C ASN A 714 5.11 -19.04 6.74
N TYR A 715 4.47 -17.88 6.57
CA TYR A 715 3.37 -17.44 7.42
C TYR A 715 2.01 -17.93 6.91
N ARG A 716 1.37 -18.83 7.66
CA ARG A 716 0.06 -19.42 7.35
C ARG A 716 -1.12 -18.78 8.07
N GLY A 717 -0.91 -17.73 8.84
CA GLY A 717 -1.97 -17.10 9.65
C GLY A 717 -2.26 -17.84 10.95
N SER A 718 -3.41 -17.50 11.55
CA SER A 718 -3.91 -18.17 12.76
C SER A 718 -4.73 -19.40 12.36
N PRO A 719 -4.86 -20.42 13.23
CA PRO A 719 -5.68 -21.60 12.92
C PRO A 719 -7.11 -21.21 12.50
N GLY A 720 -7.51 -21.59 11.28
CA GLY A 720 -8.82 -21.27 10.70
C GLY A 720 -8.94 -19.92 9.99
N THR A 721 -7.84 -19.16 9.85
CA THR A 721 -7.79 -17.92 9.05
C THR A 721 -6.56 -17.94 8.17
N ASP A 722 -6.76 -18.10 6.86
CA ASP A 722 -5.67 -18.06 5.90
C ASP A 722 -5.16 -16.63 5.73
N ALA A 723 -3.85 -16.44 5.92
CA ALA A 723 -3.23 -15.12 5.82
C ALA A 723 -3.02 -14.68 4.36
N GLN A 724 -2.74 -15.64 3.48
CA GLN A 724 -2.43 -15.41 2.06
C GLN A 724 -3.66 -15.74 1.22
N ILE A 725 -4.35 -14.72 0.74
CA ILE A 725 -5.64 -14.86 0.05
C ILE A 725 -5.48 -14.41 -1.39
N HIS A 726 -6.12 -15.10 -2.32
CA HIS A 726 -6.21 -14.69 -3.71
C HIS A 726 -7.68 -14.64 -4.13
N ASP A 727 -8.22 -13.44 -4.27
CA ASP A 727 -9.57 -13.26 -4.79
C ASP A 727 -9.48 -13.11 -6.32
N THR A 728 -9.88 -14.17 -7.03
CA THR A 728 -10.08 -14.15 -8.47
C THR A 728 -11.38 -14.81 -8.87
N ASP A 729 -12.04 -14.15 -9.80
CA ASP A 729 -13.04 -14.75 -10.66
C ASP A 729 -12.87 -14.19 -12.08
N ILE A 730 -12.43 -15.06 -12.99
CA ILE A 730 -12.16 -14.73 -14.39
C ILE A 730 -13.47 -14.47 -15.16
N LEU A 731 -14.59 -15.10 -14.76
CA LEU A 731 -15.91 -14.91 -15.38
C LEU A 731 -16.53 -13.58 -14.94
N ASP A 732 -16.41 -13.23 -13.66
CA ASP A 732 -16.83 -11.92 -13.12
C ASP A 732 -15.89 -10.77 -13.54
N ALA A 733 -14.84 -11.05 -14.31
CA ALA A 733 -13.83 -10.10 -14.75
C ALA A 733 -13.20 -9.30 -13.59
N LYS A 734 -13.14 -9.87 -12.37
CA LYS A 734 -12.51 -9.21 -11.23
C LYS A 734 -11.01 -9.05 -11.49
N ALA A 735 -10.44 -7.93 -11.03
CA ALA A 735 -8.98 -7.81 -10.96
C ALA A 735 -8.49 -8.83 -9.94
N ALA A 736 -7.47 -9.62 -10.30
CA ALA A 736 -6.86 -10.56 -9.38
C ALA A 736 -6.23 -9.76 -8.23
N SER A 737 -6.73 -9.93 -7.02
CA SER A 737 -6.12 -9.31 -5.84
C SER A 737 -5.49 -10.39 -4.98
N TYR A 738 -4.20 -10.22 -4.71
CA TYR A 738 -3.41 -11.10 -3.88
C TYR A 738 -3.12 -10.37 -2.59
N GLN A 739 -3.61 -10.90 -1.48
CA GLN A 739 -3.23 -10.45 -0.15
C GLN A 739 -2.04 -11.26 0.33
N SER A 740 -0.94 -10.57 0.64
CA SER A 740 0.23 -11.13 1.29
C SER A 740 0.45 -10.51 2.66
N VAL A 741 0.68 -11.34 3.68
CA VAL A 741 0.90 -10.90 5.06
C VAL A 741 2.25 -11.40 5.57
N TRP A 742 3.07 -10.45 6.06
CA TRP A 742 4.28 -10.71 6.82
C TRP A 742 3.96 -10.62 8.30
N ARG A 743 4.58 -11.49 9.11
CA ARG A 743 4.56 -11.35 10.57
C ARG A 743 5.91 -10.81 11.02
N THR A 744 5.90 -9.67 11.68
CA THR A 744 7.10 -9.03 12.21
C THR A 744 6.99 -8.89 13.72
N THR A 745 7.91 -9.53 14.43
CA THR A 745 8.04 -9.40 15.89
C THR A 745 9.33 -8.67 16.20
N PHE A 746 9.28 -7.69 17.08
CA PHE A 746 10.47 -7.01 17.58
C PHE A 746 10.37 -6.73 19.07
N ALA A 747 11.51 -6.73 19.74
CA ALA A 747 11.63 -6.34 21.14
C ALA A 747 13.01 -5.73 21.39
N GLY A 748 13.07 -4.70 22.23
CA GLY A 748 14.30 -4.04 22.60
C GLY A 748 14.16 -3.30 23.92
N ALA A 749 15.24 -2.63 24.31
CA ALA A 749 15.25 -1.76 25.46
C ALA A 749 16.05 -0.50 25.15
N LEU A 750 15.74 0.58 25.86
CA LEU A 750 16.39 1.87 25.74
C LEU A 750 16.56 2.49 27.13
N HIS A 751 17.62 3.26 27.30
CA HIS A 751 17.87 4.03 28.51
C HIS A 751 17.72 5.51 28.18
N VAL A 752 16.81 6.18 28.88
CA VAL A 752 16.47 7.59 28.68
C VAL A 752 16.84 8.37 29.92
N THR A 753 17.61 9.44 29.71
CA THR A 753 17.92 10.44 30.73
C THR A 753 17.24 11.74 30.36
N LEU A 754 16.47 12.31 31.29
CA LEU A 754 15.81 13.59 31.16
C LEU A 754 16.32 14.57 32.22
N ALA A 755 16.68 15.77 31.77
CA ALA A 755 17.10 16.87 32.63
C ALA A 755 16.42 18.18 32.22
N PRO A 756 16.22 19.13 33.16
CA PRO A 756 15.78 20.48 32.82
C PRO A 756 16.87 21.21 32.02
N GLY A 757 16.46 21.99 31.02
CA GLY A 757 17.36 22.70 30.11
C GLY A 757 17.03 24.17 29.89
N GLY A 758 15.92 24.67 30.46
CA GLY A 758 15.39 26.01 30.21
C GLY A 758 15.97 27.11 31.09
N GLU A 759 15.39 28.31 30.95
CA GLU A 759 15.85 29.55 31.62
C GLU A 759 15.18 29.76 32.99
N ILE A 760 14.53 28.73 33.54
CA ILE A 760 13.90 28.82 34.86
C ILE A 760 15.01 28.91 35.92
N GLY A 761 15.12 30.08 36.56
CA GLY A 761 16.10 30.49 37.59
C GLY A 761 16.90 29.41 38.35
N GLN A 762 16.82 29.37 39.69
CA GLN A 762 17.54 28.37 40.49
C GLN A 762 16.74 27.04 40.54
N VAL A 763 16.97 26.19 39.55
CA VAL A 763 16.43 24.83 39.46
C VAL A 763 17.43 23.82 40.05
N LEU A 764 16.92 22.84 40.78
CA LEU A 764 17.75 21.73 41.26
C LEU A 764 18.21 20.90 40.05
N PRO A 765 19.52 20.59 39.89
CA PRO A 765 20.00 19.74 38.80
C PRO A 765 19.58 18.30 39.06
N VAL A 766 18.33 17.99 38.71
CA VAL A 766 17.73 16.67 38.81
C VAL A 766 17.76 16.02 37.44
N GLU A 767 18.26 14.80 37.41
CA GLU A 767 18.21 13.94 36.24
C GLU A 767 17.25 12.77 36.56
N LEU A 768 16.34 12.51 35.64
CA LEU A 768 15.44 11.36 35.70
C LEU A 768 15.91 10.33 34.67
N GLU A 769 16.37 9.20 35.17
CA GLU A 769 16.78 8.05 34.36
C GLU A 769 15.70 6.95 34.38
N ARG A 770 15.43 6.36 33.21
CA ARG A 770 14.57 5.18 33.08
C ARG A 770 15.13 4.19 32.06
N HIS A 771 15.05 2.91 32.42
CA HIS A 771 15.18 1.81 31.46
C HIS A 771 13.79 1.41 31.00
N LEU A 772 13.54 1.54 29.70
CA LEU A 772 12.26 1.24 29.08
C LEU A 772 12.42 0.05 28.16
N ALA A 773 11.53 -0.93 28.28
CA ALA A 773 11.42 -2.02 27.33
C ALA A 773 10.29 -1.71 26.34
N PHE A 774 10.52 -2.04 25.07
CA PHE A 774 9.54 -1.90 24.01
C PHE A 774 9.48 -3.19 23.19
N GLY A 775 8.37 -3.41 22.51
CA GLY A 775 8.24 -4.54 21.59
C GLY A 775 6.82 -4.70 21.08
N SER A 776 6.68 -5.30 19.90
CA SER A 776 5.39 -5.53 19.28
C SER A 776 5.42 -6.78 18.40
N ASP A 777 4.25 -7.38 18.20
CA ASP A 777 3.98 -8.41 17.20
C ASP A 777 2.97 -7.80 16.21
N ILE A 778 3.45 -7.49 15.01
CA ILE A 778 2.68 -6.77 13.99
C ILE A 778 2.51 -7.64 12.75
N SER A 779 1.39 -7.44 12.06
CA SER A 779 1.08 -8.09 10.79
C SER A 779 1.06 -7.03 9.70
N VAL A 780 2.06 -7.08 8.82
CA VAL A 780 2.17 -6.15 7.68
C VAL A 780 1.46 -6.80 6.50
N ALA A 781 0.31 -6.25 6.10
CA ALA A 781 -0.53 -6.79 5.04
C ALA A 781 -0.44 -5.93 3.78
N VAL A 782 -0.10 -6.55 2.65
CA VAL A 782 0.00 -5.88 1.35
C VAL A 782 -0.96 -6.53 0.36
N LEU A 783 -1.65 -5.70 -0.42
CA LEU A 783 -2.46 -6.15 -1.55
C LEU A 783 -1.69 -5.87 -2.85
N THR A 784 -1.62 -6.86 -3.72
CA THR A 784 -0.93 -6.79 -5.01
C THR A 784 -1.83 -7.29 -6.14
N GLY A 785 -1.61 -6.78 -7.35
CA GLY A 785 -2.31 -7.28 -8.56
C GLY A 785 -1.73 -8.57 -9.13
N HIS A 786 -0.67 -9.10 -8.51
CA HIS A 786 0.06 -10.27 -9.00
C HIS A 786 0.54 -11.14 -7.83
N ALA A 787 0.68 -12.45 -8.10
CA ALA A 787 1.20 -13.40 -7.13
C ALA A 787 2.67 -13.10 -6.81
N LEU A 788 2.99 -13.01 -5.52
CA LEU A 788 4.38 -13.00 -5.06
C LEU A 788 5.03 -14.38 -5.19
N MET A 789 6.31 -14.38 -5.57
CA MET A 789 7.07 -15.58 -5.91
C MET A 789 7.15 -16.56 -4.74
N GLY A 790 6.67 -17.79 -4.96
CA GLY A 790 6.74 -18.89 -4.00
C GLY A 790 5.73 -18.84 -2.86
N VAL A 791 4.82 -17.86 -2.85
CA VAL A 791 3.72 -17.77 -1.87
C VAL A 791 2.56 -18.64 -2.33
N SER A 792 2.02 -19.46 -1.44
CA SER A 792 0.81 -20.25 -1.74
C SER A 792 -0.42 -19.51 -1.24
N TYR A 793 -1.28 -19.12 -2.17
CA TYR A 793 -2.54 -18.43 -1.90
C TYR A 793 -3.70 -19.42 -1.85
N ILE A 794 -4.72 -19.09 -1.07
CA ILE A 794 -5.98 -19.81 -1.00
C ILE A 794 -7.07 -18.89 -1.57
N ASN A 795 -7.91 -19.45 -2.44
CA ASN A 795 -9.05 -18.76 -3.05
C ASN A 795 -10.26 -18.77 -2.13
#